data_AF-A0A484R608-F1
#
_entry.id   AF-A0A484R608-F1
#
_cell.length_a   1.000
_cell.length_b   1.000
_cell.length_c   1.000
_cell.angle_alpha   90.00
_cell.angle_beta   90.00
_cell.angle_gamma   90.00
#
_symmetry.space_group_name_H-M   'P 1'
#
loop_
_entity.id
_entity.type
_entity.pdbx_description
1 polymer ?
#
loop_
_entity_poly.entity_id
_entity_poly.type
_entity_poly.pdbx_seq_one_letter_code
_entity_poly.pdbx_strand_id
1 'polypeptide(L)'
;MKATISALALSVLAAFFSPANAASTTNYNYTAGGLLASVDGPRLDVTDVTTFEYDASGNISSVIDAIGQRTQYSNYNKFGLPELVTEPNGRTATLSYTEEGWLATVNWAGKIRRHEYNESGDLTKTTYPGGSWVQYLYDPARRLVGQDDSSGKRIRFALDSMGNRVQSTILNVAGTAAEASTTTKFDELGRAISETDRNGRVTKFEYDVVGNLVSITSPKGYKTQFTYDTLNRRITSTDALGGLTRYEYNAADQITKVVDAKGSQTTYVYDYNGNITKLVSADTGTTTRTFDEAANLIKSVDARGVTTEFVYDRLNRLFQKKYPASPSENMTFGYYTQSGSNIGRLALTSGNYGTTGYEHDRHSNLQVEWYKPANQTTTYSRQYAYNANNQLLSEQTSNLKTSYERNAAGDVIAIKVDIDGTSQYIAQEITYRGAGRVDSMQLGNGTSAQNYYDKDLRLERQRTGTATVANSVDANGNVVSITASSLGIGNTSYKYDALDRVIEERAGNILKSYAWDPVGNRTQRLTKNASTGALIDTQALGYSPNSNLLTSINGAPVASDPAGNLLQGKGQRYTYDSAGRLNAVYSAANVKIAEFKYNHLGQRIEKRVLANSSPEITYYEYGQQGQLTTLRKVDTTGKKIGQSSWVWFDGRPLAQVNFKYDASGTAKTHILYLQNDHLDTPRRAVGDNGSTMWRWTSDAFGVGDPDNAIGIDSAGNIVTDLPLRFPGQIADQHTALHYNHFRDYDPDTGRYIQSDPVGLAGGINTYGYAYGNPLKYVDPDGRYAFLVPLFAATIRITATDLLIGGSIGTGAYGANVIYSNAKRPPTGSIPINESPWSGDHGKIKDSLDLGGSDSVYIDPDGNVWPQHPDGSWSNEGPASSYTGSGKPSGRRGKDRDKSRGCD
;
A
#
# COMPACT_ATOMS: atom_id res chain seq x y z
N MET A 1 27.91 31.91 -66.37
CA MET A 1 28.73 30.68 -66.31
C MET A 1 27.87 29.55 -65.79
N LYS A 2 27.83 28.43 -66.52
CA LYS A 2 27.21 27.17 -66.09
C LYS A 2 28.01 26.57 -64.93
N ALA A 3 27.33 26.05 -63.93
CA ALA A 3 27.62 24.75 -63.31
C ALA A 3 26.47 24.33 -62.39
N THR A 4 25.59 23.49 -62.93
CA THR A 4 24.70 22.60 -62.20
C THR A 4 25.52 21.46 -61.60
N ILE A 5 25.18 20.95 -60.41
CA ILE A 5 25.14 19.51 -60.05
C ILE A 5 24.26 19.33 -58.79
N SER A 6 23.13 18.65 -59.05
CA SER A 6 22.34 17.66 -58.30
C SER A 6 22.08 17.73 -56.79
N ALA A 7 20.76 17.68 -56.52
CA ALA A 7 20.13 17.30 -55.27
C ALA A 7 20.32 15.80 -54.93
N LEU A 8 20.61 15.51 -53.66
CA LEU A 8 20.02 14.40 -52.89
C LEU A 8 20.34 14.60 -51.40
N ALA A 9 19.37 14.28 -50.54
CA ALA A 9 19.40 14.28 -49.06
C ALA A 9 19.16 15.63 -48.33
N LEU A 10 17.89 15.94 -48.09
CA LEU A 10 17.43 16.21 -46.72
C LEU A 10 15.92 15.95 -46.62
N SER A 11 15.61 14.75 -46.17
CA SER A 11 14.29 14.26 -45.80
C SER A 11 13.86 14.81 -44.43
N VAL A 12 12.59 15.20 -44.35
CA VAL A 12 11.73 15.17 -43.15
C VAL A 12 12.23 15.97 -41.94
N LEU A 13 11.87 17.25 -41.90
CA LEU A 13 11.81 18.00 -40.64
C LEU A 13 10.64 18.99 -40.65
N ALA A 14 9.41 18.48 -40.70
CA ALA A 14 8.21 19.29 -40.49
C ALA A 14 7.01 18.40 -40.16
N ALA A 15 6.92 17.90 -38.92
CA ALA A 15 5.67 17.54 -38.23
C ALA A 15 5.97 16.95 -36.83
N PHE A 16 6.55 17.75 -35.93
CA PHE A 16 6.39 17.54 -34.50
C PHE A 16 6.01 18.89 -33.87
N PHE A 17 4.84 19.40 -34.26
CA PHE A 17 4.10 20.25 -33.34
C PHE A 17 3.59 19.33 -32.24
N SER A 18 4.28 19.31 -31.11
CA SER A 18 3.59 19.02 -29.85
C SER A 18 2.40 19.98 -29.80
N PRO A 19 1.16 19.55 -29.55
CA PRO A 19 0.14 20.50 -29.18
C PRO A 19 0.69 21.21 -27.95
N ALA A 20 0.89 22.52 -28.08
CA ALA A 20 1.05 23.37 -26.91
C ALA A 20 -0.25 23.21 -26.14
N ASN A 21 -0.25 22.35 -25.10
CA ASN A 21 -1.37 22.32 -24.17
C ASN A 21 -1.51 23.75 -23.63
N ALA A 22 -2.72 24.30 -23.76
CA ALA A 22 -3.03 25.66 -23.36
C ALA A 22 -2.61 25.87 -21.90
N ALA A 23 -2.14 27.08 -21.58
CA ALA A 23 -1.87 27.45 -20.19
C ALA A 23 -3.13 27.21 -19.35
N SER A 24 -3.00 26.38 -18.30
CA SER A 24 -4.04 26.16 -17.31
C SER A 24 -4.37 27.50 -16.65
N THR A 25 -5.61 27.94 -16.74
CA THR A 25 -6.05 29.25 -16.23
C THR A 25 -7.14 29.03 -15.20
N THR A 26 -6.89 29.45 -13.95
CA THR A 26 -7.90 29.47 -12.89
C THR A 26 -8.31 30.92 -12.66
N ASN A 27 -9.60 31.21 -12.72
CA ASN A 27 -10.10 32.58 -12.52
C ASN A 27 -10.60 32.75 -11.08
N TYR A 28 -10.14 33.82 -10.43
CA TYR A 28 -10.56 34.21 -9.09
C TYR A 28 -11.43 35.45 -9.18
N ASN A 29 -12.69 35.35 -8.76
CA ASN A 29 -13.59 36.49 -8.69
C ASN A 29 -13.73 36.93 -7.25
N TYR A 30 -13.78 38.24 -7.02
CA TYR A 30 -13.93 38.83 -5.70
C TYR A 30 -15.21 39.66 -5.62
N THR A 31 -15.82 39.68 -4.44
CA THR A 31 -16.90 40.59 -4.10
C THR A 31 -16.41 42.05 -4.13
N ALA A 32 -17.34 43.01 -4.14
CA ALA A 32 -16.99 44.44 -4.05
C ALA A 32 -16.20 44.79 -2.77
N GLY A 33 -16.35 43.98 -1.70
CA GLY A 33 -15.60 44.12 -0.45
C GLY A 33 -14.24 43.40 -0.42
N GLY A 34 -13.81 42.79 -1.54
CA GLY A 34 -12.51 42.10 -1.65
C GLY A 34 -12.48 40.66 -1.14
N LEU A 35 -13.61 40.10 -0.67
CA LEU A 35 -13.73 38.69 -0.30
C LEU A 35 -13.82 37.82 -1.56
N LEU A 36 -13.26 36.61 -1.53
CA LEU A 36 -13.26 35.67 -2.66
C LEU A 36 -14.70 35.18 -2.96
N ALA A 37 -15.29 35.54 -4.09
CA ALA A 37 -16.67 35.17 -4.44
C ALA A 37 -16.75 33.82 -5.16
N SER A 38 -15.84 33.54 -6.09
CA SER A 38 -15.79 32.25 -6.79
C SER A 38 -14.40 31.95 -7.33
N VAL A 39 -14.15 30.65 -7.49
CA VAL A 39 -12.99 30.08 -8.18
C VAL A 39 -13.51 29.26 -9.33
N ASP A 40 -13.21 29.67 -10.56
CA ASP A 40 -13.46 28.93 -11.79
C ASP A 40 -12.21 28.12 -12.12
N GLY A 41 -12.34 26.80 -12.10
CA GLY A 41 -11.23 25.89 -12.31
C GLY A 41 -10.74 25.91 -13.76
N PRO A 42 -9.67 25.15 -14.04
CA PRO A 42 -8.99 25.28 -15.33
C PRO A 42 -9.65 24.51 -16.48
N ARG A 43 -10.67 23.68 -16.23
CA ARG A 43 -11.25 22.83 -17.29
C ARG A 43 -12.16 23.61 -18.21
N LEU A 44 -12.07 23.30 -19.50
CA LEU A 44 -12.86 23.94 -20.55
C LEU A 44 -14.04 23.11 -21.03
N ASP A 45 -14.04 21.80 -20.74
CA ASP A 45 -15.09 20.87 -21.16
C ASP A 45 -16.28 20.82 -20.21
N VAL A 46 -16.12 21.36 -18.99
CA VAL A 46 -17.14 21.43 -17.95
C VAL A 46 -17.07 22.75 -17.21
N THR A 47 -18.18 23.16 -16.57
CA THR A 47 -18.16 24.26 -15.60
C THR A 47 -17.78 23.71 -14.22
N ASP A 48 -16.57 24.02 -13.75
CA ASP A 48 -15.96 23.60 -12.48
C ASP A 48 -15.81 24.77 -11.48
N VAL A 49 -16.87 25.57 -11.34
CA VAL A 49 -16.89 26.76 -10.46
C VAL A 49 -17.24 26.40 -9.02
N THR A 50 -16.38 26.76 -8.08
CA THR A 50 -16.68 26.79 -6.64
C THR A 50 -17.09 28.19 -6.21
N THR A 51 -18.19 28.34 -5.48
CA THR A 51 -18.72 29.64 -5.01
C THR A 51 -18.64 29.74 -3.49
N PHE A 52 -18.35 30.94 -2.99
CA PHE A 52 -18.24 31.24 -1.57
C PHE A 52 -19.29 32.29 -1.19
N GLU A 53 -20.00 32.03 -0.11
CA GLU A 53 -20.94 32.98 0.50
C GLU A 53 -20.43 33.39 1.88
N TYR A 54 -20.77 34.60 2.31
CA TYR A 54 -20.32 35.20 3.56
C TYR A 54 -21.49 35.73 4.39
N ASP A 55 -21.32 35.76 5.71
CA ASP A 55 -22.24 36.45 6.62
C ASP A 55 -22.00 37.97 6.62
N ALA A 56 -22.82 38.71 7.37
CA ALA A 56 -22.71 40.18 7.46
C ALA A 56 -21.40 40.66 8.12
N SER A 57 -20.70 39.79 8.83
CA SER A 57 -19.41 40.05 9.49
C SER A 57 -18.22 39.68 8.60
N GLY A 58 -18.46 39.11 7.41
CA GLY A 58 -17.41 38.67 6.49
C GLY A 58 -16.86 37.27 6.77
N ASN A 59 -17.47 36.49 7.67
CA ASN A 59 -17.10 35.08 7.85
C ASN A 59 -17.74 34.24 6.75
N ILE A 60 -17.09 33.15 6.33
CA ILE A 60 -17.65 32.25 5.32
C ILE A 60 -18.94 31.62 5.85
N SER A 61 -20.06 31.76 5.16
CA SER A 61 -21.32 31.10 5.53
C SER A 61 -21.57 29.83 4.73
N SER A 62 -21.04 29.74 3.51
CA SER A 62 -21.13 28.54 2.69
C SER A 62 -20.03 28.43 1.64
N VAL A 63 -19.62 27.20 1.36
CA VAL A 63 -18.84 26.81 0.19
C VAL A 63 -19.71 25.90 -0.68
N ILE A 64 -19.83 26.23 -1.96
CA ILE A 64 -20.71 25.54 -2.91
C ILE A 64 -19.83 25.00 -4.03
N ASP A 65 -19.81 23.68 -4.21
CA ASP A 65 -19.03 23.05 -5.26
C ASP A 65 -19.66 23.22 -6.66
N ALA A 66 -18.95 22.75 -7.68
CA ALA A 66 -19.39 22.89 -9.07
C ALA A 66 -20.75 22.24 -9.36
N ILE A 67 -21.17 21.21 -8.61
CA ILE A 67 -22.48 20.56 -8.81
C ILE A 67 -23.55 21.06 -7.84
N GLY A 68 -23.27 22.11 -7.08
CA GLY A 68 -24.21 22.78 -6.18
C GLY A 68 -24.31 22.15 -4.79
N GLN A 69 -23.42 21.22 -4.44
CA GLN A 69 -23.33 20.69 -3.08
C GLN A 69 -22.77 21.76 -2.16
N ARG A 70 -23.37 21.89 -0.97
CA ARG A 70 -23.13 23.01 -0.06
C ARG A 70 -22.60 22.54 1.28
N THR A 71 -21.43 23.05 1.66
CA THR A 71 -20.93 22.99 3.04
C THR A 71 -21.24 24.33 3.71
N GLN A 72 -21.94 24.31 4.85
CA GLN A 72 -22.36 25.52 5.56
C GLN A 72 -21.61 25.68 6.88
N TYR A 73 -21.33 26.92 7.25
CA TYR A 73 -20.66 27.29 8.49
C TYR A 73 -21.50 28.35 9.21
N SER A 74 -21.66 28.19 10.51
CA SER A 74 -22.54 29.05 11.30
C SER A 74 -22.16 29.03 12.78
N ASN A 75 -22.87 29.84 13.58
CA ASN A 75 -22.61 30.02 15.01
C ASN A 75 -21.16 30.43 15.28
N TYR A 76 -20.70 31.47 14.59
CA TYR A 76 -19.35 31.97 14.78
C TYR A 76 -19.19 32.56 16.18
N ASN A 77 -18.11 32.16 16.87
CA ASN A 77 -17.77 32.75 18.16
C ASN A 77 -17.14 34.15 18.01
N LYS A 78 -16.82 34.81 19.13
CA LYS A 78 -16.22 36.16 19.13
C LYS A 78 -14.87 36.27 18.40
N PHE A 79 -14.22 35.14 18.11
CA PHE A 79 -12.94 35.06 17.39
C PHE A 79 -13.10 34.74 15.90
N GLY A 80 -14.33 34.64 15.39
CA GLY A 80 -14.58 34.26 13.99
C GLY A 80 -14.36 32.78 13.71
N LEU A 81 -14.37 31.93 14.74
CA LEU A 81 -14.29 30.47 14.59
C LEU A 81 -15.71 29.86 14.53
N PRO A 82 -16.01 28.96 13.58
CA PRO A 82 -17.35 28.39 13.44
C PRO A 82 -17.63 27.36 14.55
N GLU A 83 -18.82 27.38 15.15
CA GLU A 83 -19.27 26.37 16.13
C GLU A 83 -20.21 25.32 15.51
N LEU A 84 -20.69 25.52 14.28
CA LEU A 84 -21.51 24.55 13.55
C LEU A 84 -21.09 24.47 12.08
N VAL A 85 -20.70 23.27 11.65
CA VAL A 85 -20.44 22.92 10.25
C VAL A 85 -21.52 21.95 9.77
N THR A 86 -22.13 22.20 8.62
CA THR A 86 -23.09 21.30 7.97
C THR A 86 -22.57 20.87 6.62
N GLU A 87 -22.34 19.57 6.43
CA GLU A 87 -21.89 18.98 5.17
C GLU A 87 -23.02 18.92 4.13
N PRO A 88 -22.72 18.74 2.83
CA PRO A 88 -23.73 18.62 1.78
C PRO A 88 -24.73 17.49 1.94
N ASN A 89 -24.38 16.47 2.72
CA ASN A 89 -25.22 15.33 3.06
C ASN A 89 -26.16 15.60 4.26
N GLY A 90 -26.18 16.84 4.79
CA GLY A 90 -26.98 17.27 5.93
C GLY A 90 -26.40 16.86 7.30
N ARG A 91 -25.25 16.19 7.34
CA ARG A 91 -24.55 15.88 8.60
C ARG A 91 -23.98 17.15 9.21
N THR A 92 -24.04 17.22 10.53
CA THR A 92 -23.52 18.35 11.29
C THR A 92 -22.37 17.95 12.20
N ALA A 93 -21.37 18.83 12.29
CA ALA A 93 -20.38 18.86 13.34
C ALA A 93 -20.62 20.10 14.21
N THR A 94 -20.83 19.91 15.51
CA THR A 94 -20.74 21.02 16.46
C THR A 94 -19.32 21.07 17.01
N LEU A 95 -18.71 22.25 16.95
CA LEU A 95 -17.35 22.53 17.42
C LEU A 95 -17.44 23.39 18.68
N SER A 96 -16.56 23.13 19.64
CA SER A 96 -16.36 24.03 20.78
C SER A 96 -14.89 24.36 20.95
N TYR A 97 -14.60 25.51 21.53
CA TYR A 97 -13.24 26.01 21.71
C TYR A 97 -12.97 26.30 23.19
N THR A 98 -11.70 26.29 23.59
CA THR A 98 -11.26 26.82 24.90
C THR A 98 -11.44 28.34 24.94
N GLU A 99 -11.26 28.96 26.10
CA GLU A 99 -11.35 30.43 26.23
C GLU A 99 -10.29 31.15 25.39
N GLU A 100 -9.16 30.49 25.16
CA GLU A 100 -8.01 30.89 24.34
C GLU A 100 -8.22 30.63 22.83
N GLY A 101 -9.31 29.95 22.44
CA GLY A 101 -9.66 29.69 21.04
C GLY A 101 -9.14 28.35 20.47
N TRP A 102 -8.56 27.48 21.29
CA TRP A 102 -8.13 26.15 20.81
C TRP A 102 -9.31 25.20 20.68
N LEU A 103 -9.32 24.33 19.67
CA LEU A 103 -10.42 23.39 19.45
C LEU A 103 -10.53 22.41 20.63
N ALA A 104 -11.61 22.48 21.40
CA ALA A 104 -11.84 21.67 22.59
C ALA A 104 -12.66 20.41 22.29
N THR A 105 -13.73 20.53 21.48
CA THR A 105 -14.54 19.37 21.11
C THR A 105 -14.99 19.41 19.65
N VAL A 106 -15.11 18.21 19.08
CA VAL A 106 -15.74 17.97 17.78
C VAL A 106 -16.82 16.92 18.01
N ASN A 107 -18.08 17.24 17.71
CA ASN A 107 -19.19 16.32 17.87
C ASN A 107 -19.90 16.08 16.54
N TRP A 108 -19.63 14.91 15.96
CA TRP A 108 -20.26 14.42 14.73
C TRP A 108 -21.47 13.54 15.07
N ALA A 109 -22.68 14.10 15.01
CA ALA A 109 -23.93 13.35 15.24
C ALA A 109 -23.96 12.48 16.53
N GLY A 110 -23.38 12.99 17.62
CA GLY A 110 -23.28 12.32 18.93
C GLY A 110 -21.94 11.62 19.18
N LYS A 111 -21.05 11.54 18.17
CA LYS A 111 -19.68 11.04 18.34
C LYS A 111 -18.76 12.19 18.75
N ILE A 112 -18.52 12.30 20.05
CA ILE A 112 -17.77 13.42 20.64
C ILE A 112 -16.29 13.05 20.77
N ARG A 113 -15.44 13.78 20.05
CA ARG A 113 -14.00 13.84 20.29
C ARG A 113 -13.68 15.04 21.17
N ARG A 114 -12.75 14.88 22.12
CA ARG A 114 -12.31 15.93 23.03
C ARG A 114 -10.81 16.09 22.98
N HIS A 115 -10.35 17.34 23.04
CA HIS A 115 -8.96 17.72 23.08
C HIS A 115 -8.70 18.53 24.37
N GLU A 116 -7.64 18.17 25.08
CA GLU A 116 -7.21 18.82 26.31
C GLU A 116 -5.82 19.43 26.08
N TYR A 117 -5.60 20.63 26.58
CA TYR A 117 -4.37 21.40 26.40
C TYR A 117 -3.77 21.79 27.75
N ASN A 118 -2.46 22.03 27.80
CA ASN A 118 -1.86 22.71 28.95
C ASN A 118 -2.06 24.24 28.86
N GLU A 119 -1.64 24.99 29.88
CA GLU A 119 -1.73 26.46 29.91
C GLU A 119 -0.98 27.16 28.75
N SER A 120 -0.04 26.47 28.11
CA SER A 120 0.73 26.99 26.98
C SER A 120 0.13 26.65 25.61
N GLY A 121 -0.94 25.86 25.56
CA GLY A 121 -1.61 25.43 24.32
C GLY A 121 -1.09 24.15 23.70
N ASP A 122 -0.21 23.40 24.38
CA ASP A 122 0.23 22.10 23.88
C ASP A 122 -0.87 21.06 24.09
N LEU A 123 -1.23 20.30 23.05
CA LEU A 123 -2.22 19.23 23.12
C LEU A 123 -1.72 18.12 24.05
N THR A 124 -2.34 17.95 25.21
CA THR A 124 -1.95 16.96 26.24
C THR A 124 -2.75 15.67 26.15
N LYS A 125 -4.00 15.71 25.68
CA LYS A 125 -4.81 14.49 25.53
C LYS A 125 -5.87 14.64 24.47
N THR A 126 -6.10 13.55 23.72
CA THR A 126 -7.26 13.39 22.83
C THR A 126 -8.08 12.19 23.30
N THR A 127 -9.37 12.41 23.55
CA THR A 127 -10.34 11.36 23.89
C THR A 127 -11.31 11.18 22.73
N TYR A 128 -11.42 9.94 22.26
CA TYR A 128 -12.26 9.55 21.11
C TYR A 128 -13.71 9.24 21.54
N PRO A 129 -14.68 9.20 20.61
CA PRO A 129 -16.10 8.98 20.90
C PRO A 129 -16.44 7.76 21.78
N GLY A 130 -15.65 6.70 21.70
CA GLY A 130 -15.79 5.46 22.47
C GLY A 130 -15.03 5.45 23.80
N GLY A 131 -14.43 6.56 24.21
CA GLY A 131 -13.72 6.71 25.48
C GLY A 131 -12.25 6.29 25.46
N SER A 132 -11.78 5.65 24.39
CA SER A 132 -10.35 5.45 24.15
C SER A 132 -9.63 6.80 24.04
N TRP A 133 -8.35 6.85 24.39
CA TRP A 133 -7.61 8.11 24.43
C TRP A 133 -6.12 7.93 24.12
N VAL A 134 -5.51 9.04 23.73
CA VAL A 134 -4.06 9.21 23.57
C VAL A 134 -3.63 10.44 24.37
N GLN A 135 -2.58 10.29 25.16
CA GLN A 135 -2.00 11.34 25.98
C GLN A 135 -0.57 11.64 25.52
N TYR A 136 -0.21 12.92 25.52
CA TYR A 136 1.09 13.44 25.09
C TYR A 136 1.82 14.06 26.28
N LEU A 137 3.11 13.81 26.36
CA LEU A 137 3.99 14.29 27.43
C LEU A 137 5.00 15.26 26.85
N TYR A 138 5.16 16.43 27.46
CA TYR A 138 6.10 17.46 27.05
C TYR A 138 7.12 17.73 28.16
N ASP A 139 8.34 18.10 27.78
CA ASP A 139 9.30 18.67 28.71
C ASP A 139 9.03 20.19 28.96
N PRO A 140 9.70 20.84 29.91
CA PRO A 140 9.52 22.28 30.16
C PRO A 140 9.87 23.19 28.97
N ALA A 141 10.57 22.67 27.95
CA ALA A 141 10.84 23.39 26.71
C ALA A 141 9.75 23.16 25.64
N ARG A 142 8.60 22.58 26.03
CA ARG A 142 7.44 22.29 25.17
C ARG A 142 7.75 21.28 24.06
N ARG A 143 8.71 20.38 24.27
CA ARG A 143 9.09 19.34 23.31
C ARG A 143 8.46 18.01 23.71
N LEU A 144 7.92 17.26 22.74
CA LEU A 144 7.29 15.96 22.97
C LEU A 144 8.32 14.92 23.46
N VAL A 145 8.13 14.41 24.68
CA VAL A 145 8.98 13.42 25.34
C VAL A 145 8.29 12.08 25.60
N GLY A 146 7.01 11.96 25.29
CA GLY A 146 6.34 10.67 25.38
C GLY A 146 4.89 10.68 24.94
N GLN A 147 4.36 9.47 24.79
CA GLN A 147 2.98 9.23 24.41
C GLN A 147 2.47 7.98 25.11
N ASP A 148 1.25 8.07 25.63
CA ASP A 148 0.51 6.97 26.26
C ASP A 148 -0.85 6.82 25.59
N ASP A 149 -1.42 5.62 25.61
CA ASP A 149 -2.79 5.41 25.14
C ASP A 149 -3.62 4.55 26.11
N SER A 150 -4.92 4.49 25.85
CA SER A 150 -5.87 3.70 26.63
C SER A 150 -5.64 2.18 26.58
N SER A 151 -4.84 1.67 25.64
CA SER A 151 -4.44 0.24 25.58
C SER A 151 -3.27 -0.09 26.52
N GLY A 152 -2.69 0.93 27.15
CA GLY A 152 -1.49 0.81 27.97
C GLY A 152 -0.21 0.79 27.15
N LYS A 153 -0.25 1.12 25.86
CA LYS A 153 0.95 1.33 25.06
C LYS A 153 1.59 2.66 25.47
N ARG A 154 2.91 2.61 25.68
CA ARG A 154 3.69 3.73 26.21
C ARG A 154 5.00 3.87 25.47
N ILE A 155 5.26 5.07 24.97
CA ILE A 155 6.50 5.44 24.29
C ILE A 155 7.14 6.62 25.02
N ARG A 156 8.46 6.57 25.21
CA ARG A 156 9.25 7.64 25.83
C ARG A 156 10.39 8.04 24.90
N PHE A 157 10.66 9.34 24.84
CA PHE A 157 11.75 9.91 24.07
C PHE A 157 12.76 10.59 24.99
N ALA A 158 14.03 10.36 24.73
CA ALA A 158 15.10 11.20 25.26
C ALA A 158 15.54 12.17 24.16
N LEU A 159 15.64 13.45 24.50
CA LEU A 159 16.05 14.51 23.58
C LEU A 159 17.42 15.06 23.98
N ASP A 160 18.22 15.49 23.01
CA ASP A 160 19.40 16.31 23.29
C ASP A 160 19.02 17.78 23.53
N SER A 161 20.02 18.66 23.69
CA SER A 161 19.81 20.10 23.88
C SER A 161 19.22 20.80 22.64
N MET A 162 19.39 20.23 21.44
CA MET A 162 18.84 20.73 20.19
C MET A 162 17.42 20.21 19.91
N GLY A 163 16.92 19.27 20.72
CA GLY A 163 15.60 18.66 20.56
C GLY A 163 15.59 17.41 19.68
N ASN A 164 16.76 16.92 19.24
CA ASN A 164 16.83 15.70 18.46
C ASN A 164 16.53 14.49 19.36
N ARG A 165 15.74 13.54 18.85
CA ARG A 165 15.37 12.31 19.56
C ARG A 165 16.54 11.34 19.59
N VAL A 166 17.37 11.39 20.63
CA VAL A 166 18.53 10.49 20.83
C VAL A 166 18.15 9.09 21.29
N GLN A 167 16.97 8.92 21.89
CA GLN A 167 16.44 7.62 22.25
C GLN A 167 14.92 7.57 22.11
N SER A 168 14.40 6.45 21.63
CA SER A 168 12.99 6.09 21.70
C SER A 168 12.84 4.76 22.43
N THR A 169 11.94 4.68 23.41
CA THR A 169 11.73 3.48 24.23
C THR A 169 10.25 3.14 24.28
N ILE A 170 9.91 1.90 23.89
CA ILE A 170 8.58 1.33 24.08
C ILE A 170 8.58 0.57 25.39
N LEU A 171 7.65 0.87 26.29
CA LEU A 171 7.51 0.19 27.58
C LEU A 171 6.43 -0.88 27.52
N ASN A 172 6.51 -1.84 28.43
CA ASN A 172 5.44 -2.83 28.64
C ASN A 172 4.13 -2.17 29.10
N VAL A 173 3.04 -2.96 29.10
CA VAL A 173 1.70 -2.52 29.52
C VAL A 173 1.67 -2.01 30.98
N ALA A 174 2.62 -2.44 31.83
CA ALA A 174 2.78 -1.93 33.19
C ALA A 174 3.55 -0.60 33.28
N GLY A 175 4.28 -0.21 32.22
CA GLY A 175 5.09 1.02 32.17
C GLY A 175 6.39 0.94 32.94
N THR A 176 6.82 -0.26 33.34
CA THR A 176 7.94 -0.49 34.25
C THR A 176 9.21 -0.98 33.56
N ALA A 177 9.09 -1.59 32.38
CA ALA A 177 10.23 -2.17 31.67
C ALA A 177 10.19 -1.85 30.17
N ALA A 178 11.34 -1.57 29.58
CA ALA A 178 11.47 -1.42 28.14
C ALA A 178 11.24 -2.76 27.43
N GLU A 179 10.40 -2.75 26.40
CA GLU A 179 10.15 -3.85 25.46
C GLU A 179 10.94 -3.68 24.15
N ALA A 180 11.12 -2.46 23.67
CA ALA A 180 12.02 -2.12 22.57
C ALA A 180 12.67 -0.76 22.78
N SER A 181 13.85 -0.54 22.20
CA SER A 181 14.52 0.75 22.26
C SER A 181 15.43 0.98 21.05
N THR A 182 15.44 2.20 20.54
CA THR A 182 16.36 2.64 19.49
C THR A 182 17.14 3.85 19.98
N THR A 183 18.44 3.89 19.70
CA THR A 183 19.30 5.05 19.97
C THR A 183 19.81 5.63 18.66
N THR A 184 19.71 6.96 18.53
CA THR A 184 20.18 7.70 17.36
C THR A 184 21.25 8.70 17.77
N LYS A 185 22.34 8.77 17.02
CA LYS A 185 23.37 9.79 17.16
C LYS A 185 23.23 10.79 16.02
N PHE A 186 23.39 12.06 16.35
CA PHE A 186 23.32 13.17 15.41
C PHE A 186 24.68 13.88 15.34
N ASP A 187 24.93 14.54 14.22
CA ASP A 187 26.00 15.54 14.13
C ASP A 187 25.54 16.92 14.64
N GLU A 188 26.44 17.91 14.59
CA GLU A 188 26.19 19.28 15.05
C GLU A 188 25.08 20.00 14.26
N LEU A 189 24.68 19.47 13.10
CA LEU A 189 23.60 20.00 12.27
C LEU A 189 22.27 19.27 12.50
N GLY A 190 22.20 18.36 13.47
CA GLY A 190 21.01 17.56 13.77
C GLY A 190 20.74 16.45 12.75
N ARG A 191 21.73 16.05 11.92
CA ARG A 191 21.59 14.96 10.95
C ARG A 191 21.98 13.63 11.60
N ALA A 192 21.17 12.59 11.44
CA ALA A 192 21.44 11.28 12.02
C ALA A 192 22.68 10.64 11.37
N ILE A 193 23.70 10.31 12.15
CA ILE A 193 24.96 9.67 11.68
C ILE A 193 25.04 8.18 12.04
N SER A 194 24.30 7.75 13.06
CA SER A 194 24.14 6.33 13.35
C SER A 194 22.84 6.04 14.09
N GLU A 195 22.24 4.90 13.78
CA GLU A 195 21.11 4.34 14.50
C GLU A 195 21.49 2.97 15.07
N THR A 196 21.15 2.70 16.32
CA THR A 196 21.44 1.44 17.02
C THR A 196 20.15 0.86 17.58
N ASP A 197 19.80 -0.36 17.15
CA ASP A 197 18.66 -1.10 17.69
C ASP A 197 18.97 -1.71 19.08
N ARG A 198 18.00 -2.30 19.76
CA ARG A 198 18.20 -2.87 21.11
C ARG A 198 19.07 -4.13 21.10
N ASN A 199 19.23 -4.75 19.94
CA ASN A 199 20.14 -5.86 19.72
C ASN A 199 21.58 -5.39 19.41
N GLY A 200 21.85 -4.08 19.43
CA GLY A 200 23.18 -3.50 19.20
C GLY A 200 23.58 -3.47 17.73
N ARG A 201 22.63 -3.65 16.80
CA ARG A 201 22.88 -3.57 15.36
C ARG A 201 22.94 -2.11 14.94
N VAL A 202 24.01 -1.72 14.24
CA VAL A 202 24.30 -0.33 13.93
C VAL A 202 24.17 -0.06 12.43
N THR A 203 23.29 0.86 12.06
CA THR A 203 23.26 1.46 10.71
C THR A 203 24.00 2.80 10.76
N LYS A 204 24.83 3.08 9.76
CA LYS A 204 25.60 4.34 9.68
C LYS A 204 25.22 5.15 8.45
N PHE A 205 25.26 6.47 8.61
CA PHE A 205 24.96 7.44 7.57
C PHE A 205 26.15 8.40 7.41
N GLU A 206 26.54 8.67 6.17
CA GLU A 206 27.62 9.58 5.83
C GLU A 206 27.08 10.70 4.95
N TYR A 207 27.45 11.95 5.25
CA TYR A 207 26.99 13.13 4.50
C TYR A 207 28.18 13.89 3.92
N ASP A 208 27.95 14.59 2.81
CA ASP A 208 28.88 15.59 2.31
C ASP A 208 28.80 16.91 3.11
N VAL A 209 29.65 17.87 2.70
CA VAL A 209 29.77 19.19 3.34
C VAL A 209 28.53 20.08 3.17
N VAL A 210 27.66 19.80 2.20
CA VAL A 210 26.46 20.61 1.91
C VAL A 210 25.17 19.98 2.41
N GLY A 211 25.19 18.76 2.95
CA GLY A 211 24.01 18.13 3.52
C GLY A 211 23.62 16.79 2.91
N ASN A 212 24.18 16.40 1.77
CA ASN A 212 23.67 15.27 1.02
C ASN A 212 24.15 13.95 1.62
N LEU A 213 23.24 12.98 1.73
CA LEU A 213 23.57 11.62 2.17
C LEU A 213 24.38 10.91 1.08
N VAL A 214 25.67 10.71 1.29
CA VAL A 214 26.58 10.07 0.31
C VAL A 214 26.73 8.57 0.55
N SER A 215 26.37 8.06 1.72
CA SER A 215 26.44 6.63 1.99
C SER A 215 25.56 6.16 3.14
N ILE A 216 25.05 4.93 3.00
CA ILE A 216 24.44 4.15 4.07
C ILE A 216 25.26 2.86 4.23
N THR A 217 25.61 2.51 5.46
CA THR A 217 26.27 1.24 5.79
C THR A 217 25.38 0.40 6.69
N SER A 218 25.10 -0.84 6.27
CA SER A 218 24.29 -1.80 7.02
C SER A 218 25.00 -2.33 8.27
N PRO A 219 24.27 -2.95 9.21
CA PRO A 219 24.90 -3.64 10.35
C PRO A 219 25.90 -4.74 9.98
N LYS A 220 25.78 -5.34 8.79
CA LYS A 220 26.75 -6.30 8.25
C LYS A 220 27.93 -5.65 7.52
N GLY A 221 27.96 -4.32 7.43
CA GLY A 221 29.03 -3.55 6.78
C GLY A 221 28.85 -3.37 5.27
N TYR A 222 27.68 -3.72 4.71
CA TYR A 222 27.40 -3.52 3.28
C TYR A 222 27.05 -2.06 3.01
N LYS A 223 27.65 -1.48 1.98
CA LYS A 223 27.61 -0.05 1.71
C LYS A 223 26.82 0.26 0.43
N THR A 224 25.86 1.17 0.51
CA THR A 224 25.23 1.81 -0.66
C THR A 224 25.70 3.25 -0.73
N GLN A 225 26.14 3.69 -1.91
CA GLN A 225 26.75 5.01 -2.12
C GLN A 225 25.97 5.85 -3.11
N PHE A 226 25.97 7.17 -2.90
CA PHE A 226 25.24 8.12 -3.72
C PHE A 226 26.17 9.25 -4.16
N THR A 227 25.92 9.79 -5.35
CA THR A 227 26.56 11.03 -5.81
C THR A 227 25.51 12.02 -6.30
N TYR A 228 25.88 13.30 -6.28
CA TYR A 228 24.99 14.41 -6.51
C TYR A 228 25.57 15.37 -7.55
N ASP A 229 24.69 16.04 -8.29
CA ASP A 229 25.09 17.18 -9.12
C ASP A 229 25.25 18.47 -8.29
N THR A 230 25.63 19.56 -8.94
CA THR A 230 25.81 20.88 -8.30
C THR A 230 24.53 21.50 -7.74
N LEU A 231 23.36 20.93 -8.06
CA LEU A 231 22.06 21.32 -7.54
C LEU A 231 21.59 20.39 -6.41
N ASN A 232 22.47 19.55 -5.86
CA ASN A 232 22.17 18.59 -4.80
C ASN A 232 21.14 17.52 -5.22
N ARG A 233 21.06 17.19 -6.51
CA ARG A 233 20.18 16.14 -7.03
C ARG A 233 20.97 14.87 -7.22
N ARG A 234 20.43 13.73 -6.77
CA ARG A 234 21.13 12.43 -6.79
C ARG A 234 21.29 11.92 -8.23
N ILE A 235 22.50 11.91 -8.76
CA ILE A 235 22.79 11.43 -10.13
C ILE A 235 23.24 9.97 -10.19
N THR A 236 23.70 9.39 -9.08
CA THR A 236 23.99 7.95 -9.02
C THR A 236 23.57 7.29 -7.71
N SER A 237 23.33 5.98 -7.79
CA SER A 237 23.23 5.05 -6.67
C SER A 237 24.06 3.82 -7.00
N THR A 238 25.02 3.48 -6.15
CA THR A 238 25.86 2.28 -6.28
C THR A 238 25.56 1.35 -5.11
N ASP A 239 25.06 0.17 -5.40
CA ASP A 239 24.73 -0.83 -4.38
C ASP A 239 25.97 -1.57 -3.86
N ALA A 240 25.78 -2.42 -2.84
CA ALA A 240 26.87 -3.12 -2.17
C ALA A 240 27.57 -4.20 -3.02
N LEU A 241 27.00 -4.58 -4.17
CA LEU A 241 27.63 -5.47 -5.16
C LEU A 241 28.23 -4.69 -6.34
N GLY A 242 28.18 -3.36 -6.32
CA GLY A 242 28.70 -2.48 -7.36
C GLY A 242 27.71 -2.22 -8.51
N GLY A 243 26.44 -2.60 -8.36
CA GLY A 243 25.39 -2.27 -9.32
C GLY A 243 25.14 -0.75 -9.33
N LEU A 244 25.30 -0.14 -10.50
CA LEU A 244 25.24 1.31 -10.67
C LEU A 244 23.96 1.73 -11.40
N THR A 245 23.09 2.45 -10.69
CA THR A 245 21.94 3.16 -11.26
C THR A 245 22.28 4.64 -11.46
N ARG A 246 21.96 5.20 -12.63
CA ARG A 246 22.17 6.62 -12.96
C ARG A 246 20.84 7.34 -13.20
N TYR A 247 20.79 8.62 -12.83
CA TYR A 247 19.63 9.49 -12.99
C TYR A 247 20.00 10.75 -13.76
N GLU A 248 19.16 11.15 -14.70
CA GLU A 248 19.28 12.44 -15.42
C GLU A 248 18.04 13.29 -15.15
N TYR A 249 18.23 14.60 -15.03
CA TYR A 249 17.20 15.56 -14.64
C TYR A 249 17.05 16.68 -15.66
N ASN A 250 15.84 17.21 -15.82
CA ASN A 250 15.64 18.46 -16.55
C ASN A 250 15.88 19.69 -15.65
N ALA A 251 15.64 20.89 -16.18
CA ALA A 251 15.79 22.15 -15.45
C ALA A 251 14.72 22.38 -14.37
N ALA A 252 13.65 21.59 -14.33
CA ALA A 252 12.59 21.63 -13.33
C ALA A 252 12.74 20.54 -12.26
N ASP A 253 13.95 19.97 -12.12
CA ASP A 253 14.31 18.91 -11.16
C ASP A 253 13.52 17.59 -11.31
N GLN A 254 12.98 17.34 -12.50
CA GLN A 254 12.26 16.11 -12.82
C GLN A 254 13.20 15.08 -13.47
N ILE A 255 13.08 13.81 -13.06
CA ILE A 255 13.86 12.70 -13.62
C ILE A 255 13.42 12.45 -15.07
N THR A 256 14.30 12.71 -16.02
CA THR A 256 14.04 12.45 -17.45
C THR A 256 14.54 11.10 -17.90
N LYS A 257 15.50 10.50 -17.19
CA LYS A 257 16.06 9.20 -17.54
C LYS A 257 16.65 8.48 -16.34
N VAL A 258 16.41 7.18 -16.29
CA VAL A 258 17.04 6.23 -15.37
C VAL A 258 17.77 5.18 -16.19
N VAL A 259 19.02 4.88 -15.82
CA VAL A 259 19.82 3.81 -16.41
C VAL A 259 20.17 2.82 -15.31
N ASP A 260 19.73 1.57 -15.45
CA ASP A 260 20.02 0.51 -14.48
C ASP A 260 21.44 -0.08 -14.61
N ALA A 261 21.77 -1.02 -13.74
CA ALA A 261 23.08 -1.67 -13.72
C ALA A 261 23.36 -2.58 -14.95
N LYS A 262 22.33 -2.94 -15.72
CA LYS A 262 22.47 -3.63 -17.03
C LYS A 262 22.61 -2.65 -18.20
N GLY A 263 22.40 -1.36 -17.97
CA GLY A 263 22.37 -0.35 -19.02
C GLY A 263 21.00 -0.17 -19.67
N SER A 264 19.95 -0.83 -19.15
CA SER A 264 18.57 -0.61 -19.61
C SER A 264 18.15 0.81 -19.27
N GLN A 265 17.45 1.47 -20.19
CA GLN A 265 17.05 2.87 -20.04
C GLN A 265 15.54 2.99 -19.91
N THR A 266 15.12 3.82 -18.97
CA THR A 266 13.74 4.27 -18.83
C THR A 266 13.71 5.79 -18.92
N THR A 267 12.98 6.36 -19.88
CA THR A 267 12.91 7.81 -20.10
C THR A 267 11.51 8.36 -19.92
N TYR A 268 11.43 9.58 -19.38
CA TYR A 268 10.20 10.32 -19.12
C TYR A 268 10.23 11.65 -19.86
N VAL A 269 9.13 11.96 -20.54
CA VAL A 269 8.88 13.29 -21.15
C VAL A 269 7.74 13.94 -20.39
N TYR A 270 7.95 15.21 -20.02
CA TYR A 270 7.00 16.00 -19.25
C TYR A 270 6.38 17.10 -20.10
N ASP A 271 5.13 17.45 -19.80
CA ASP A 271 4.57 18.73 -20.23
C ASP A 271 4.99 19.86 -19.27
N TYR A 272 4.51 21.08 -19.53
CA TYR A 272 4.82 22.26 -18.73
C TYR A 272 4.24 22.22 -17.30
N ASN A 273 3.20 21.41 -17.08
CA ASN A 273 2.58 21.18 -15.77
C ASN A 273 3.28 20.07 -14.98
N GLY A 274 4.29 19.41 -15.57
CA GLY A 274 5.01 18.31 -14.95
C GLY A 274 4.30 16.96 -15.04
N ASN A 275 3.33 16.81 -15.94
CA ASN A 275 2.69 15.53 -16.21
C ASN A 275 3.54 14.70 -17.18
N ILE A 276 3.64 13.38 -16.94
CA ILE A 276 4.39 12.47 -17.82
C ILE A 276 3.57 12.19 -19.08
N THR A 277 3.90 12.83 -20.19
CA THR A 277 3.25 12.65 -21.50
C THR A 277 3.81 11.49 -22.30
N LYS A 278 5.04 11.06 -22.01
CA LYS A 278 5.65 9.86 -22.63
C LYS A 278 6.55 9.14 -21.65
N LEU A 279 6.41 7.82 -21.61
CA LEU A 279 7.31 6.88 -20.95
C LEU A 279 7.87 5.95 -22.02
N VAL A 280 9.19 5.74 -22.04
CA VAL A 280 9.83 4.70 -22.84
C VAL A 280 10.63 3.83 -21.89
N SER A 281 10.37 2.52 -21.92
CA SER A 281 11.04 1.51 -21.12
C SER A 281 11.40 0.31 -21.99
N ALA A 282 12.56 -0.29 -21.75
CA ALA A 282 12.93 -1.55 -22.40
C ALA A 282 12.09 -2.74 -21.90
N ASP A 283 11.42 -2.60 -20.76
CA ASP A 283 10.55 -3.62 -20.16
C ASP A 283 9.11 -3.52 -20.68
N THR A 284 8.58 -2.30 -20.82
CA THR A 284 7.15 -2.07 -21.13
C THR A 284 6.89 -1.32 -22.44
N GLY A 285 7.94 -1.08 -23.22
CA GLY A 285 7.85 -0.34 -24.48
C GLY A 285 7.53 1.15 -24.27
N THR A 286 6.77 1.73 -25.21
CA THR A 286 6.38 3.15 -25.16
C THR A 286 4.94 3.32 -24.72
N THR A 287 4.72 4.15 -23.70
CA THR A 287 3.39 4.63 -23.29
C THR A 287 3.29 6.13 -23.53
N THR A 288 2.25 6.60 -24.21
CA THR A 288 1.95 8.03 -24.39
C THR A 288 0.68 8.42 -23.64
N ARG A 289 0.66 9.62 -23.07
CA ARG A 289 -0.44 10.13 -22.26
C ARG A 289 -0.78 11.56 -22.65
N THR A 290 -2.05 11.89 -22.55
CA THR A 290 -2.58 13.24 -22.73
C THR A 290 -3.43 13.60 -21.54
N PHE A 291 -3.29 14.84 -21.09
CA PHE A 291 -3.96 15.38 -19.92
C PHE A 291 -4.83 16.57 -20.32
N ASP A 292 -5.88 16.83 -19.55
CA ASP A 292 -6.63 18.09 -19.63
C ASP A 292 -5.91 19.22 -18.88
N GLU A 293 -6.52 20.40 -18.87
CA GLU A 293 -6.02 21.61 -18.22
C GLU A 293 -5.98 21.52 -16.68
N ALA A 294 -6.74 20.59 -16.08
CA ALA A 294 -6.70 20.26 -14.65
C ALA A 294 -5.70 19.14 -14.32
N ALA A 295 -4.86 18.74 -15.29
CA ALA A 295 -3.92 17.63 -15.16
C ALA A 295 -4.58 16.26 -14.92
N ASN A 296 -5.85 16.09 -15.29
CA ASN A 296 -6.47 14.76 -15.31
C ASN A 296 -6.00 13.99 -16.55
N LEU A 297 -5.70 12.70 -16.41
CA LEU A 297 -5.30 11.84 -17.53
C LEU A 297 -6.51 11.52 -18.39
N ILE A 298 -6.67 12.12 -19.57
CA ILE A 298 -7.84 11.88 -20.44
C ILE A 298 -7.64 10.77 -21.47
N LYS A 299 -6.38 10.46 -21.82
CA LYS A 299 -6.06 9.33 -22.72
C LYS A 299 -4.66 8.79 -22.49
N SER A 300 -4.52 7.47 -22.59
CA SER A 300 -3.27 6.73 -22.54
C SER A 300 -3.22 5.71 -23.67
N VAL A 301 -2.06 5.56 -24.30
CA VAL A 301 -1.79 4.50 -25.30
C VAL A 301 -0.57 3.74 -24.86
N ASP A 302 -0.69 2.42 -24.69
CA ASP A 302 0.41 1.57 -24.28
C ASP A 302 1.22 1.03 -25.49
N ALA A 303 2.27 0.25 -25.20
CA ALA A 303 3.14 -0.30 -26.23
C ALA A 303 2.49 -1.37 -27.12
N ARG A 304 1.34 -1.94 -26.69
CA ARG A 304 0.52 -2.85 -27.49
C ARG A 304 -0.37 -2.09 -28.48
N GLY A 305 -0.39 -0.76 -28.40
CA GLY A 305 -1.28 0.11 -29.17
C GLY A 305 -2.69 0.22 -28.57
N VAL A 306 -2.91 -0.30 -27.35
CA VAL A 306 -4.20 -0.24 -26.69
C VAL A 306 -4.43 1.19 -26.20
N THR A 307 -5.54 1.78 -26.63
CA THR A 307 -5.97 3.10 -26.19
C THR A 307 -6.97 2.98 -25.04
N THR A 308 -6.69 3.70 -23.96
CA THR A 308 -7.59 3.89 -22.81
C THR A 308 -7.95 5.36 -22.73
N GLU A 309 -9.24 5.67 -22.66
CA GLU A 309 -9.75 7.03 -22.49
C GLU A 309 -10.45 7.16 -21.14
N PHE A 310 -10.30 8.31 -20.50
CA PHE A 310 -10.89 8.61 -19.21
C PHE A 310 -11.76 9.86 -19.34
N VAL A 311 -12.93 9.81 -18.73
CA VAL A 311 -13.87 10.93 -18.69
C VAL A 311 -14.09 11.28 -17.23
N TYR A 312 -14.03 12.57 -16.89
CA TYR A 312 -14.19 13.07 -15.54
C TYR A 312 -15.45 13.93 -15.43
N ASP A 313 -16.12 13.85 -14.28
CA ASP A 313 -17.26 14.72 -13.99
C ASP A 313 -16.82 16.14 -13.60
N ARG A 314 -17.78 17.01 -13.28
CA ARG A 314 -17.56 18.42 -12.91
C ARG A 314 -16.81 18.61 -11.59
N LEU A 315 -16.64 17.56 -10.79
CA LEU A 315 -15.86 17.55 -9.56
C LEU A 315 -14.49 16.89 -9.74
N ASN A 316 -14.05 16.68 -10.98
CA ASN A 316 -12.81 15.98 -11.34
C ASN A 316 -12.75 14.54 -10.84
N ARG A 317 -13.90 13.87 -10.68
CA ARG A 317 -13.96 12.45 -10.33
C ARG A 317 -14.10 11.61 -11.59
N LEU A 318 -13.44 10.45 -11.63
CA LEU A 318 -13.49 9.56 -12.78
C LEU A 318 -14.92 9.08 -13.02
N PHE A 319 -15.50 9.40 -14.18
CA PHE A 319 -16.86 9.02 -14.57
C PHE A 319 -16.89 7.81 -15.50
N GLN A 320 -15.94 7.72 -16.45
CA GLN A 320 -15.84 6.57 -17.36
C GLN A 320 -14.39 6.22 -17.67
N LYS A 321 -14.12 4.93 -17.82
CA LYS A 321 -12.89 4.36 -18.41
C LYS A 321 -13.28 3.58 -19.66
N LYS A 322 -12.77 3.97 -20.83
CA LYS A 322 -13.16 3.41 -22.12
C LYS A 322 -11.97 2.79 -22.84
N TYR A 323 -12.23 1.71 -23.57
CA TYR A 323 -11.31 1.07 -24.50
C TYR A 323 -11.96 1.10 -25.88
N PRO A 324 -11.71 2.10 -26.74
CA PRO A 324 -12.40 2.25 -28.02
C PRO A 324 -12.32 1.03 -28.94
N ALA A 325 -11.21 0.29 -28.90
CA ALA A 325 -11.03 -0.96 -29.65
C ALA A 325 -11.76 -2.17 -29.03
N SER A 326 -12.11 -2.09 -27.75
CA SER A 326 -12.78 -3.15 -26.98
C SER A 326 -13.90 -2.56 -26.11
N PRO A 327 -14.99 -2.00 -26.69
CA PRO A 327 -16.03 -1.30 -25.90
C PRO A 327 -16.71 -2.19 -24.85
N SER A 328 -16.65 -3.51 -25.02
CA SER A 328 -17.07 -4.51 -24.04
C SER A 328 -16.18 -4.55 -22.79
N GLU A 329 -15.15 -3.73 -22.67
CA GLU A 329 -14.33 -3.62 -21.46
C GLU A 329 -14.53 -2.27 -20.76
N ASN A 330 -15.41 -1.43 -21.29
CA ASN A 330 -15.71 -0.11 -20.72
C ASN A 330 -16.29 -0.22 -19.32
N MET A 331 -15.97 0.78 -18.51
CA MET A 331 -16.43 0.93 -17.14
C MET A 331 -17.02 2.32 -16.90
N THR A 332 -18.08 2.38 -16.11
CA THR A 332 -18.73 3.62 -15.66
C THR A 332 -18.73 3.67 -14.14
N PHE A 333 -18.56 4.86 -13.60
CA PHE A 333 -18.50 5.17 -12.18
C PHE A 333 -19.68 6.11 -11.87
N GLY A 334 -20.59 5.65 -11.03
CA GLY A 334 -21.75 6.41 -10.59
C GLY A 334 -21.53 6.94 -9.18
N TYR A 335 -21.79 8.23 -8.97
CA TYR A 335 -21.66 8.90 -7.67
C TYR A 335 -23.04 9.33 -7.15
N TYR A 336 -23.21 9.36 -5.84
CA TYR A 336 -24.43 9.91 -5.23
C TYR A 336 -24.48 11.43 -5.41
N THR A 337 -25.56 11.93 -6.03
CA THR A 337 -25.73 13.36 -6.35
C THR A 337 -26.88 14.03 -5.62
N GLN A 338 -27.93 13.31 -5.21
CA GLN A 338 -29.19 13.94 -4.76
C GLN A 338 -29.90 13.31 -3.56
N SER A 339 -29.38 12.29 -2.87
CA SER A 339 -29.99 11.86 -1.60
C SER A 339 -29.08 11.09 -0.63
N GLY A 340 -29.26 11.39 0.66
CA GLY A 340 -28.76 10.61 1.81
C GLY A 340 -27.36 10.98 2.30
N SER A 341 -26.87 10.24 3.31
CA SER A 341 -25.53 10.37 3.88
C SER A 341 -24.38 10.17 2.90
N ASN A 342 -24.68 9.71 1.68
CA ASN A 342 -23.70 9.24 0.71
C ASN A 342 -23.37 10.25 -0.40
N ILE A 343 -23.99 11.43 -0.42
CA ILE A 343 -23.73 12.49 -1.41
C ILE A 343 -22.21 12.71 -1.56
N GLY A 344 -21.74 12.77 -2.81
CA GLY A 344 -20.33 12.94 -3.15
C GLY A 344 -19.53 11.63 -3.30
N ARG A 345 -20.04 10.49 -2.83
CA ARG A 345 -19.32 9.21 -2.83
C ARG A 345 -19.62 8.36 -4.05
N LEU A 346 -18.71 7.42 -4.35
CA LEU A 346 -18.97 6.39 -5.33
C LEU A 346 -20.13 5.51 -4.84
N ALA A 347 -21.19 5.47 -5.63
CA ALA A 347 -22.37 4.64 -5.42
C ALA A 347 -22.20 3.27 -6.06
N LEU A 348 -21.68 3.23 -7.28
CA LEU A 348 -21.50 2.00 -8.02
C LEU A 348 -20.44 2.14 -9.11
N THR A 349 -19.91 0.99 -9.51
CA THR A 349 -19.22 0.82 -10.79
C THR A 349 -19.95 -0.20 -11.62
N SER A 350 -20.09 0.05 -12.92
CA SER A 350 -20.72 -0.87 -13.86
C SER A 350 -19.85 -1.05 -15.10
N GLY A 351 -19.88 -2.25 -15.65
CA GLY A 351 -19.18 -2.59 -16.89
C GLY A 351 -19.67 -3.94 -17.40
N ASN A 352 -19.03 -4.46 -18.44
CA ASN A 352 -19.42 -5.75 -19.04
C ASN A 352 -19.24 -6.95 -18.11
N TYR A 353 -18.46 -6.80 -17.04
CA TYR A 353 -18.20 -7.88 -16.09
C TYR A 353 -19.21 -7.92 -14.94
N GLY A 354 -19.99 -6.86 -14.74
CA GLY A 354 -21.02 -6.80 -13.70
C GLY A 354 -21.17 -5.40 -13.14
N THR A 355 -21.85 -5.30 -12.01
CA THR A 355 -22.02 -4.05 -11.25
C THR A 355 -21.61 -4.29 -9.80
N THR A 356 -20.76 -3.42 -9.26
CA THR A 356 -20.42 -3.38 -7.84
C THR A 356 -20.97 -2.11 -7.24
N GLY A 357 -21.72 -2.20 -6.15
CA GLY A 357 -22.31 -1.06 -5.45
C GLY A 357 -21.86 -0.94 -4.00
N TYR A 358 -21.95 0.30 -3.48
CA TYR A 358 -21.45 0.71 -2.18
C TYR A 358 -22.46 1.59 -1.46
N GLU A 359 -22.73 1.26 -0.20
CA GLU A 359 -23.60 2.06 0.67
C GLU A 359 -22.83 2.36 1.96
N HIS A 360 -22.84 3.62 2.40
CA HIS A 360 -22.16 4.03 3.63
C HIS A 360 -23.18 4.49 4.69
N ASP A 361 -22.76 4.38 5.95
CA ASP A 361 -23.50 4.91 7.08
C ASP A 361 -23.38 6.45 7.15
N ARG A 362 -24.11 7.04 8.09
CA ARG A 362 -24.05 8.48 8.39
C ARG A 362 -22.72 8.95 9.00
N HIS A 363 -21.75 8.09 9.23
CA HIS A 363 -20.42 8.43 9.76
C HIS A 363 -19.30 8.11 8.77
N SER A 364 -19.65 7.93 7.50
CA SER A 364 -18.72 7.64 6.42
C SER A 364 -18.22 6.21 6.31
N ASN A 365 -18.66 5.28 7.15
CA ASN A 365 -18.21 3.90 7.11
C ASN A 365 -18.96 3.11 6.04
N LEU A 366 -18.27 2.28 5.25
CA LEU A 366 -18.91 1.35 4.32
C LEU A 366 -19.82 0.40 5.08
N GLN A 367 -21.12 0.43 4.83
CA GLN A 367 -22.09 -0.42 5.49
C GLN A 367 -22.48 -1.63 4.64
N VAL A 368 -22.58 -1.46 3.33
CA VAL A 368 -22.89 -2.54 2.38
C VAL A 368 -22.02 -2.44 1.14
N GLU A 369 -21.41 -3.55 0.77
CA GLU A 369 -20.84 -3.75 -0.56
C GLU A 369 -21.59 -4.88 -1.25
N TRP A 370 -21.92 -4.73 -2.52
CA TRP A 370 -22.56 -5.80 -3.27
C TRP A 370 -22.03 -5.89 -4.69
N TYR A 371 -22.04 -7.11 -5.23
CA TYR A 371 -21.65 -7.42 -6.59
C TYR A 371 -22.74 -8.22 -7.29
N LYS A 372 -23.13 -7.75 -8.47
CA LYS A 372 -24.04 -8.43 -9.38
C LYS A 372 -23.27 -8.79 -10.67
N PRO A 373 -22.94 -10.08 -10.89
CA PRO A 373 -22.28 -10.50 -12.12
C PRO A 373 -23.12 -10.18 -13.35
N ALA A 374 -22.46 -9.91 -14.48
CA ALA A 374 -23.15 -9.72 -15.75
C ALA A 374 -23.94 -10.99 -16.16
N ASN A 375 -25.14 -10.79 -16.71
CA ASN A 375 -26.03 -11.86 -17.18
C ASN A 375 -26.47 -12.87 -16.10
N GLN A 376 -26.34 -12.51 -14.83
CA GLN A 376 -26.85 -13.28 -13.69
C GLN A 376 -27.93 -12.49 -12.94
N THR A 377 -28.86 -13.20 -12.31
CA THR A 377 -29.93 -12.58 -11.48
C THR A 377 -29.51 -12.43 -10.02
N THR A 378 -28.59 -13.27 -9.54
CA THR A 378 -28.13 -13.28 -8.15
C THR A 378 -27.19 -12.11 -7.85
N THR A 379 -27.47 -11.41 -6.75
CA THR A 379 -26.57 -10.42 -6.15
C THR A 379 -25.87 -11.03 -4.94
N TYR A 380 -24.58 -10.77 -4.82
CA TYR A 380 -23.78 -11.15 -3.65
C TYR A 380 -23.50 -9.91 -2.82
N SER A 381 -23.92 -9.91 -1.56
CA SER A 381 -23.81 -8.75 -0.68
C SER A 381 -22.98 -9.08 0.55
N ARG A 382 -22.30 -8.05 1.03
CA ARG A 382 -21.58 -8.04 2.28
C ARG A 382 -21.97 -6.84 3.11
N GLN A 383 -22.17 -7.07 4.39
CA GLN A 383 -22.59 -6.06 5.34
C GLN A 383 -21.52 -5.87 6.42
N TYR A 384 -21.34 -4.63 6.84
CA TYR A 384 -20.38 -4.24 7.86
C TYR A 384 -21.07 -3.45 8.98
N ALA A 385 -20.64 -3.69 10.21
CA ALA A 385 -21.10 -2.94 11.37
C ALA A 385 -19.91 -2.33 12.13
N TYR A 386 -20.11 -1.14 12.71
CA TYR A 386 -19.07 -0.36 13.36
C TYR A 386 -19.49 0.10 14.75
N ASN A 387 -18.51 0.34 15.62
CA ASN A 387 -18.74 0.98 16.92
C ASN A 387 -18.73 2.53 16.80
N ALA A 388 -18.83 3.19 17.94
CA ALA A 388 -18.77 4.66 18.02
C ALA A 388 -17.45 5.24 17.47
N ASN A 389 -16.33 4.50 17.59
CA ASN A 389 -15.01 4.87 17.09
C ASN A 389 -14.76 4.50 15.61
N ASN A 390 -15.80 4.16 14.82
CA ASN A 390 -15.64 3.72 13.43
C ASN A 390 -14.79 2.44 13.29
N GLN A 391 -14.70 1.62 14.35
CA GLN A 391 -13.98 0.35 14.31
C GLN A 391 -14.94 -0.77 13.89
N LEU A 392 -14.48 -1.63 12.98
CA LEU A 392 -15.24 -2.78 12.52
C LEU A 392 -15.58 -3.71 13.69
N LEU A 393 -16.88 -4.00 13.84
CA LEU A 393 -17.47 -4.92 14.81
C LEU A 393 -17.92 -6.22 14.15
N SER A 394 -18.39 -6.19 12.91
CA SER A 394 -18.71 -7.42 12.20
C SER A 394 -18.68 -7.25 10.69
N GLU A 395 -18.38 -8.35 10.01
CA GLU A 395 -18.46 -8.51 8.57
C GLU A 395 -19.35 -9.72 8.28
N GLN A 396 -20.39 -9.55 7.46
CA GLN A 396 -21.39 -10.57 7.18
C GLN A 396 -21.59 -10.80 5.70
N THR A 397 -21.48 -12.05 5.29
CA THR A 397 -21.90 -12.58 3.98
C THR A 397 -23.18 -13.41 4.14
N SER A 398 -23.71 -13.98 3.06
CA SER A 398 -24.99 -14.73 3.11
C SER A 398 -25.00 -15.91 4.08
N ASN A 399 -23.85 -16.52 4.38
CA ASN A 399 -23.76 -17.77 5.16
C ASN A 399 -22.83 -17.67 6.37
N LEU A 400 -22.16 -16.53 6.57
CA LEU A 400 -21.14 -16.36 7.60
C LEU A 400 -21.14 -14.91 8.08
N LYS A 401 -21.27 -14.73 9.38
CA LYS A 401 -20.97 -13.47 10.06
C LYS A 401 -19.75 -13.64 10.94
N THR A 402 -18.73 -12.83 10.71
CA THR A 402 -17.56 -12.72 11.61
C THR A 402 -17.77 -11.51 12.51
N SER A 403 -17.66 -11.69 13.83
CA SER A 403 -17.83 -10.64 14.82
C SER A 403 -16.54 -10.43 15.63
N TYR A 404 -16.18 -9.17 15.88
CA TYR A 404 -14.99 -8.74 16.61
C TYR A 404 -15.40 -8.07 17.92
N GLU A 405 -15.12 -8.71 19.04
CA GLU A 405 -15.33 -8.13 20.37
C GLU A 405 -14.11 -7.32 20.75
N ARG A 406 -14.34 -6.09 21.24
CA ARG A 406 -13.27 -5.14 21.57
C ARG A 406 -13.34 -4.71 23.02
N ASN A 407 -12.17 -4.44 23.62
CA ASN A 407 -12.09 -3.79 24.92
C ASN A 407 -12.39 -2.28 24.80
N ALA A 408 -12.39 -1.56 25.93
CA ALA A 408 -12.60 -0.10 25.95
C ALA A 408 -11.50 0.69 25.22
N ALA A 409 -10.30 0.12 25.07
CA ALA A 409 -9.20 0.72 24.30
C ALA A 409 -9.36 0.53 22.78
N GLY A 410 -10.27 -0.35 22.34
CA GLY A 410 -10.51 -0.66 20.94
C GLY A 410 -9.76 -1.90 20.42
N ASP A 411 -8.97 -2.58 21.26
CA ASP A 411 -8.28 -3.81 20.89
C ASP A 411 -9.26 -4.98 20.78
N VAL A 412 -9.06 -5.86 19.80
CA VAL A 412 -9.89 -7.06 19.65
C VAL A 412 -9.52 -8.08 20.73
N ILE A 413 -10.48 -8.49 21.55
CA ILE A 413 -10.29 -9.46 22.64
C ILE A 413 -10.89 -10.83 22.32
N ALA A 414 -11.84 -10.90 21.38
CA ALA A 414 -12.38 -12.15 20.87
C ALA A 414 -12.91 -12.00 19.43
N ILE A 415 -12.98 -13.13 18.72
CA ILE A 415 -13.48 -13.24 17.36
C ILE A 415 -14.43 -14.43 17.30
N LYS A 416 -15.66 -14.18 16.85
CA LYS A 416 -16.73 -15.19 16.69
C LYS A 416 -17.13 -15.34 15.25
N VAL A 417 -17.59 -16.53 14.89
CA VAL A 417 -18.32 -16.76 13.65
C VAL A 417 -19.72 -17.27 13.96
N ASP A 418 -20.71 -16.72 13.26
CA ASP A 418 -22.08 -17.22 13.24
C ASP A 418 -22.31 -17.96 11.91
N ILE A 419 -22.62 -19.25 12.02
CA ILE A 419 -22.86 -20.16 10.89
C ILE A 419 -24.25 -20.77 11.09
N ASP A 420 -25.17 -20.50 10.16
CA ASP A 420 -26.56 -21.00 10.20
C ASP A 420 -27.25 -20.79 11.57
N GLY A 421 -27.01 -19.64 12.19
CA GLY A 421 -27.59 -19.27 13.50
C GLY A 421 -26.86 -19.83 14.72
N THR A 422 -25.77 -20.58 14.53
CA THR A 422 -24.91 -21.09 15.61
C THR A 422 -23.65 -20.25 15.74
N SER A 423 -23.46 -19.60 16.89
CA SER A 423 -22.26 -18.82 17.22
C SER A 423 -21.17 -19.69 17.84
N GLN A 424 -19.93 -19.52 17.40
CA GLN A 424 -18.76 -20.15 18.00
C GLN A 424 -17.52 -19.24 17.95
N TYR A 425 -16.64 -19.37 18.93
CA TYR A 425 -15.38 -18.63 18.95
C TYR A 425 -14.41 -19.20 17.92
N ILE A 426 -13.71 -18.31 17.23
CA ILE A 426 -12.50 -18.64 16.47
C ILE A 426 -11.26 -18.34 17.31
N ALA A 427 -11.30 -17.22 18.04
CA ALA A 427 -10.29 -16.85 19.02
C ALA A 427 -10.94 -16.09 20.17
N GLN A 428 -10.41 -16.25 21.39
CA GLN A 428 -10.83 -15.52 22.58
C GLN A 428 -9.64 -15.29 23.51
N GLU A 429 -9.84 -14.50 24.57
CA GLU A 429 -8.79 -14.17 25.54
C GLU A 429 -7.53 -13.60 24.86
N ILE A 430 -7.72 -12.76 23.83
CA ILE A 430 -6.61 -12.16 23.09
C ILE A 430 -5.95 -11.10 23.98
N THR A 431 -4.64 -11.25 24.17
CA THR A 431 -3.81 -10.35 25.00
C THR A 431 -2.74 -9.66 24.18
N TYR A 432 -2.23 -8.53 24.70
CA TYR A 432 -1.32 -7.65 23.99
C TYR A 432 -0.12 -7.24 24.85
N ARG A 433 1.01 -6.96 24.20
CA ARG A 433 2.19 -6.29 24.80
C ARG A 433 2.08 -4.76 24.72
N GLY A 434 2.99 -4.03 25.37
CA GLY A 434 2.98 -2.56 25.46
C GLY A 434 3.20 -1.81 24.13
N ALA A 435 3.26 -2.54 23.02
CA ALA A 435 3.27 -2.04 21.66
C ALA A 435 1.99 -2.38 20.86
N GLY A 436 0.94 -2.92 21.49
CA GLY A 436 -0.26 -3.38 20.76
C GLY A 436 0.00 -4.63 19.89
N ARG A 437 1.09 -5.36 20.17
CA ARG A 437 1.42 -6.64 19.54
C ARG A 437 0.70 -7.76 20.25
N VAL A 438 0.06 -8.67 19.49
CA VAL A 438 -0.66 -9.81 20.07
C VAL A 438 0.31 -10.76 20.77
N ASP A 439 0.13 -10.98 22.07
CA ASP A 439 0.97 -11.85 22.89
C ASP A 439 0.46 -13.29 22.89
N SER A 440 -0.84 -13.48 23.15
CA SER A 440 -1.47 -14.80 23.13
C SER A 440 -2.97 -14.74 22.86
N MET A 441 -3.55 -15.91 22.56
CA MET A 441 -4.99 -16.13 22.42
C MET A 441 -5.35 -17.61 22.65
N GLN A 442 -6.62 -17.89 22.95
CA GLN A 442 -7.21 -19.23 22.92
C GLN A 442 -8.01 -19.41 21.63
N LEU A 443 -7.70 -20.46 20.85
CA LEU A 443 -8.42 -20.77 19.62
C LEU A 443 -9.72 -21.53 19.91
N GLY A 444 -10.68 -21.45 18.97
CA GLY A 444 -11.98 -22.10 19.06
C GLY A 444 -11.95 -23.63 19.23
N ASN A 445 -10.89 -24.28 18.76
CA ASN A 445 -10.64 -25.71 18.99
C ASN A 445 -10.01 -26.03 20.36
N GLY A 446 -9.96 -25.07 21.28
CA GLY A 446 -9.39 -25.21 22.62
C GLY A 446 -7.85 -25.13 22.68
N THR A 447 -7.17 -24.88 21.56
CA THR A 447 -5.70 -24.80 21.54
C THR A 447 -5.21 -23.38 21.84
N SER A 448 -4.19 -23.23 22.68
CA SER A 448 -3.52 -21.94 22.92
C SER A 448 -2.56 -21.56 21.80
N ALA A 449 -2.59 -20.31 21.36
CA ALA A 449 -1.60 -19.71 20.45
C ALA A 449 -0.84 -18.58 21.15
N GLN A 450 0.49 -18.58 21.02
CA GLN A 450 1.42 -17.67 21.71
C GLN A 450 2.49 -17.17 20.75
N ASN A 451 2.77 -15.86 20.84
CA ASN A 451 3.82 -15.19 20.10
C ASN A 451 4.97 -14.84 21.04
N TYR A 452 6.19 -15.02 20.57
CA TYR A 452 7.41 -14.68 21.27
C TYR A 452 8.19 -13.71 20.40
N TYR A 453 8.66 -12.64 21.04
CA TYR A 453 9.32 -11.54 20.37
C TYR A 453 10.75 -11.36 20.83
N ASP A 454 11.61 -10.89 19.93
CA ASP A 454 12.96 -10.44 20.28
C ASP A 454 12.93 -9.09 21.02
N LYS A 455 14.12 -8.57 21.36
CA LYS A 455 14.29 -7.27 22.04
C LYS A 455 13.85 -6.05 21.22
N ASP A 456 13.52 -6.23 19.95
CA ASP A 456 13.02 -5.19 19.06
C ASP A 456 11.55 -5.40 18.67
N LEU A 457 10.85 -6.31 19.36
CA LEU A 457 9.47 -6.70 19.08
C LEU A 457 9.27 -7.35 17.70
N ARG A 458 10.31 -8.04 17.20
CA ARG A 458 10.21 -8.97 16.06
C ARG A 458 9.61 -10.27 16.47
N LEU A 459 8.71 -10.81 15.66
CA LEU A 459 8.19 -12.15 15.87
C LEU A 459 9.30 -13.19 15.63
N GLU A 460 9.82 -13.75 16.72
CA GLU A 460 10.89 -14.75 16.69
C GLU A 460 10.30 -16.16 16.68
N ARG A 461 9.19 -16.38 17.39
CA ARG A 461 8.58 -17.70 17.49
C ARG A 461 7.06 -17.62 17.68
N GLN A 462 6.37 -18.53 17.04
CA GLN A 462 4.94 -18.78 17.23
C GLN A 462 4.76 -20.20 17.74
N ARG A 463 3.90 -20.37 18.74
CA ARG A 463 3.54 -21.68 19.29
C ARG A 463 2.02 -21.82 19.32
N THR A 464 1.50 -22.88 18.72
CA THR A 464 0.08 -23.25 18.75
C THR A 464 -0.05 -24.66 19.31
N GLY A 465 -0.46 -24.77 20.57
CA GLY A 465 -0.44 -26.03 21.32
C GLY A 465 1.01 -26.53 21.50
N THR A 466 1.33 -27.68 20.89
CA THR A 466 2.69 -28.23 20.84
C THR A 466 3.46 -27.87 19.56
N ALA A 467 2.77 -27.40 18.52
CA ALA A 467 3.38 -27.00 17.26
C ALA A 467 4.07 -25.63 17.41
N THR A 468 5.27 -25.50 16.86
CA THR A 468 6.13 -24.33 16.96
C THR A 468 6.79 -24.02 15.62
N VAL A 469 6.74 -22.76 15.21
CA VAL A 469 7.56 -22.16 14.16
C VAL A 469 8.47 -21.13 14.81
N ALA A 470 9.79 -21.26 14.61
CA ALA A 470 10.76 -20.32 15.16
C ALA A 470 11.77 -19.88 14.10
N ASN A 471 12.13 -18.61 14.13
CA ASN A 471 13.04 -17.98 13.18
C ASN A 471 14.29 -17.51 13.89
N SER A 472 15.43 -17.57 13.22
CA SER A 472 16.61 -16.81 13.62
C SER A 472 16.98 -15.84 12.51
N VAL A 473 17.54 -14.69 12.87
CA VAL A 473 17.86 -13.60 11.93
C VAL A 473 19.32 -13.18 12.02
N ASP A 474 19.89 -12.70 10.92
CA ASP A 474 21.21 -12.06 10.91
C ASP A 474 21.16 -10.58 11.35
N ALA A 475 22.29 -9.88 11.27
CA ALA A 475 22.38 -8.47 11.64
C ALA A 475 21.64 -7.51 10.66
N ASN A 476 21.30 -7.93 9.45
CA ASN A 476 20.43 -7.14 8.56
C ASN A 476 18.95 -7.50 8.75
N GLY A 477 18.63 -8.42 9.67
CA GLY A 477 17.28 -8.91 9.91
C GLY A 477 16.80 -9.96 8.90
N ASN A 478 17.71 -10.56 8.12
CA ASN A 478 17.35 -11.63 7.18
C ASN A 478 17.16 -12.95 7.94
N VAL A 479 16.13 -13.72 7.61
CA VAL A 479 15.85 -15.00 8.27
C VAL A 479 16.89 -16.05 7.86
N VAL A 480 17.80 -16.43 8.74
CA VAL A 480 18.85 -17.42 8.44
C VAL A 480 18.45 -18.85 8.77
N SER A 481 17.41 -19.05 9.59
CA SER A 481 16.82 -20.37 9.80
C SER A 481 15.34 -20.30 10.16
N ILE A 482 14.58 -21.29 9.73
CA ILE A 482 13.21 -21.58 10.19
C ILE A 482 13.18 -22.99 10.77
N THR A 483 12.74 -23.11 12.01
CA THR A 483 12.50 -24.40 12.69
C THR A 483 11.00 -24.67 12.69
N ALA A 484 10.55 -25.61 11.87
CA ALA A 484 9.13 -25.98 11.72
C ALA A 484 8.92 -27.51 11.68
N SER A 485 9.87 -28.29 12.23
CA SER A 485 9.77 -29.75 12.31
C SER A 485 8.52 -30.24 13.04
N SER A 486 8.08 -29.52 14.08
CA SER A 486 6.87 -29.85 14.83
C SER A 486 5.56 -29.61 14.05
N LEU A 487 5.60 -28.86 12.94
CA LEU A 487 4.50 -28.74 11.98
C LEU A 487 4.57 -29.84 10.89
N GLY A 488 5.61 -30.69 10.94
CA GLY A 488 5.90 -31.67 9.92
C GLY A 488 6.44 -31.07 8.61
N ILE A 489 6.94 -29.84 8.62
CA ILE A 489 7.52 -29.16 7.44
C ILE A 489 9.05 -29.36 7.40
N GLY A 490 9.68 -29.53 8.56
CA GLY A 490 11.12 -29.66 8.70
C GLY A 490 11.81 -28.35 9.07
N ASN A 491 13.14 -28.38 9.11
CA ASN A 491 13.96 -27.19 9.38
C ASN A 491 14.66 -26.75 8.11
N THR A 492 14.73 -25.44 7.91
CA THR A 492 15.37 -24.84 6.74
C THR A 492 16.36 -23.77 7.16
N SER A 493 17.50 -23.69 6.48
CA SER A 493 18.51 -22.64 6.68
C SER A 493 18.80 -21.89 5.38
N TYR A 494 19.13 -20.61 5.47
CA TYR A 494 19.29 -19.71 4.33
C TYR A 494 20.59 -18.92 4.39
N LYS A 495 21.12 -18.55 3.21
CA LYS A 495 22.21 -17.57 3.07
C LYS A 495 21.83 -16.48 2.09
N TYR A 496 22.49 -15.33 2.26
CA TYR A 496 22.19 -14.09 1.54
C TYR A 496 23.46 -13.48 0.96
N ASP A 497 23.32 -12.76 -0.16
CA ASP A 497 24.39 -11.90 -0.69
C ASP A 497 24.41 -10.51 0.00
N ALA A 498 25.20 -9.57 -0.53
CA ALA A 498 25.33 -8.23 0.03
C ALA A 498 24.12 -7.31 -0.21
N LEU A 499 23.18 -7.72 -1.07
CA LEU A 499 21.89 -7.05 -1.31
C LEU A 499 20.74 -7.79 -0.60
N ASP A 500 21.08 -8.61 0.40
CA ASP A 500 20.13 -9.41 1.16
C ASP A 500 19.26 -10.35 0.29
N ARG A 501 19.70 -10.73 -0.92
CA ARG A 501 18.97 -11.69 -1.78
C ARG A 501 19.29 -13.12 -1.38
N VAL A 502 18.30 -14.02 -1.43
CA VAL A 502 18.50 -15.44 -1.09
C VAL A 502 19.42 -16.08 -2.14
N ILE A 503 20.57 -16.61 -1.71
CA ILE A 503 21.53 -17.32 -2.59
C ILE A 503 21.63 -18.81 -2.27
N GLU A 504 21.20 -19.23 -1.09
CA GLU A 504 21.21 -20.63 -0.69
C GLU A 504 20.03 -20.92 0.23
N GLU A 505 19.44 -22.09 0.04
CA GLU A 505 18.42 -22.67 0.90
C GLU A 505 18.75 -24.14 1.12
N ARG A 506 18.71 -24.59 2.37
CA ARG A 506 18.93 -26.00 2.72
C ARG A 506 17.78 -26.52 3.57
N ALA A 507 17.05 -27.50 3.05
CA ALA A 507 15.97 -28.21 3.72
C ALA A 507 16.30 -29.72 3.76
N GLY A 508 16.64 -30.23 4.94
CA GLY A 508 17.12 -31.62 5.09
C GLY A 508 18.35 -31.91 4.21
N ASN A 509 18.21 -32.90 3.31
CA ASN A 509 19.26 -33.30 2.36
C ASN A 509 19.15 -32.60 0.99
N ILE A 510 18.28 -31.60 0.84
CA ILE A 510 18.16 -30.81 -0.39
C ILE A 510 18.82 -29.46 -0.17
N LEU A 511 19.75 -29.11 -1.06
CA LEU A 511 20.41 -27.82 -1.14
C LEU A 511 20.01 -27.14 -2.45
N LYS A 512 19.41 -25.95 -2.37
CA LYS A 512 19.14 -25.08 -3.51
C LYS A 512 20.11 -23.90 -3.48
N SER A 513 20.75 -23.62 -4.61
CA SER A 513 21.59 -22.43 -4.80
C SER A 513 21.04 -21.57 -5.91
N TYR A 514 20.98 -20.26 -5.69
CA TYR A 514 20.37 -19.29 -6.59
C TYR A 514 21.42 -18.30 -7.10
N ALA A 515 21.42 -18.04 -8.41
CA ALA A 515 22.26 -17.03 -9.04
C ALA A 515 21.41 -15.85 -9.53
N TRP A 516 21.99 -14.66 -9.52
CA TRP A 516 21.31 -13.41 -9.84
C TRP A 516 22.14 -12.55 -10.78
N ASP A 517 21.47 -11.75 -11.62
CA ASP A 517 22.12 -10.68 -12.37
C ASP A 517 22.22 -9.38 -11.53
N PRO A 518 22.90 -8.33 -12.04
CA PRO A 518 23.10 -7.07 -11.31
C PRO A 518 21.82 -6.29 -10.99
N VAL A 519 20.69 -6.58 -11.63
CA VAL A 519 19.40 -5.91 -11.34
C VAL A 519 18.43 -6.83 -10.60
N GLY A 520 18.86 -8.02 -10.19
CA GLY A 520 18.06 -8.92 -9.36
C GLY A 520 17.15 -9.87 -10.13
N ASN A 521 17.40 -10.12 -11.41
CA ASN A 521 16.80 -11.26 -12.07
C ASN A 521 17.48 -12.56 -11.61
N ARG A 522 16.69 -13.57 -11.22
CA ARG A 522 17.23 -14.90 -10.94
C ARG A 522 17.64 -15.55 -12.26
N THR A 523 18.91 -15.91 -12.42
CA THR A 523 19.43 -16.51 -13.66
C THR A 523 19.53 -18.03 -13.58
N GLN A 524 19.66 -18.58 -12.37
CA GLN A 524 19.78 -20.01 -12.17
C GLN A 524 19.26 -20.46 -10.80
N ARG A 525 18.71 -21.68 -10.75
CA ARG A 525 18.56 -22.47 -9.52
C ARG A 525 19.20 -23.84 -9.72
N LEU A 526 20.16 -24.20 -8.87
CA LEU A 526 20.72 -25.54 -8.80
C LEU A 526 20.14 -26.28 -7.60
N THR A 527 19.60 -27.47 -7.80
CA THR A 527 19.15 -28.35 -6.72
C THR A 527 20.15 -29.50 -6.58
N LYS A 528 20.70 -29.70 -5.38
CA LYS A 528 21.72 -30.71 -5.09
C LYS A 528 21.35 -31.54 -3.87
N ASN A 529 21.89 -32.74 -3.81
CA ASN A 529 21.95 -33.50 -2.57
C ASN A 529 22.98 -32.84 -1.65
N ALA A 530 22.55 -32.37 -0.48
CA ALA A 530 23.38 -31.62 0.45
C ALA A 530 24.52 -32.47 1.06
N SER A 531 24.36 -33.79 1.14
CA SER A 531 25.36 -34.69 1.73
C SER A 531 26.43 -35.11 0.73
N THR A 532 26.05 -35.34 -0.54
CA THR A 532 26.98 -35.84 -1.57
C THR A 532 27.45 -34.75 -2.54
N GLY A 533 26.78 -33.60 -2.58
CA GLY A 533 27.02 -32.54 -3.57
C GLY A 533 26.49 -32.86 -4.98
N ALA A 534 25.88 -34.04 -5.17
CA ALA A 534 25.37 -34.47 -6.47
C ALA A 534 24.25 -33.55 -6.97
N LEU A 535 24.32 -33.17 -8.25
CA LEU A 535 23.29 -32.36 -8.90
C LEU A 535 22.03 -33.20 -9.13
N ILE A 536 20.88 -32.67 -8.72
CA ILE A 536 19.55 -33.28 -8.88
C ILE A 536 18.81 -32.61 -10.03
N ASP A 537 18.79 -31.27 -10.04
CA ASP A 537 18.05 -30.47 -11.02
C ASP A 537 18.76 -29.14 -11.29
N THR A 538 18.56 -28.59 -12.48
CA THR A 538 19.03 -27.26 -12.86
C THR A 538 17.91 -26.53 -13.58
N GLN A 539 17.53 -25.38 -13.04
CA GLN A 539 16.73 -24.38 -13.75
C GLN A 539 17.67 -23.28 -14.27
N ALA A 540 17.57 -22.97 -15.56
CA ALA A 540 18.29 -21.86 -16.18
C ALA A 540 17.29 -20.87 -16.77
N LEU A 541 17.44 -19.58 -16.43
CA LEU A 541 16.56 -18.50 -16.88
C LEU A 541 17.37 -17.51 -17.72
N GLY A 542 16.92 -17.31 -18.96
CA GLY A 542 17.54 -16.39 -19.92
C GLY A 542 16.77 -15.08 -19.99
N TYR A 543 17.50 -13.98 -20.12
CA TYR A 543 16.95 -12.63 -20.14
C TYR A 543 17.50 -11.83 -21.32
N SER A 544 16.74 -10.83 -21.74
CA SER A 544 17.23 -9.82 -22.68
C SER A 544 18.48 -9.12 -22.10
N PRO A 545 19.49 -8.78 -22.93
CA PRO A 545 20.69 -8.08 -22.46
C PRO A 545 20.40 -6.71 -21.85
N ASN A 546 19.41 -5.98 -22.40
CA ASN A 546 19.13 -4.58 -22.06
C ASN A 546 17.71 -4.38 -21.49
N SER A 547 17.12 -5.44 -20.92
CA SER A 547 15.84 -5.37 -20.21
C SER A 547 15.71 -6.52 -19.21
N ASN A 548 14.63 -6.53 -18.42
CA ASN A 548 14.28 -7.58 -17.47
C ASN A 548 13.38 -8.65 -18.10
N LEU A 549 13.08 -8.58 -19.40
CA LEU A 549 12.22 -9.54 -20.10
C LEU A 549 12.84 -10.94 -20.10
N LEU A 550 12.02 -11.93 -19.71
CA LEU A 550 12.37 -13.34 -19.80
C LEU A 550 12.38 -13.76 -21.28
N THR A 551 13.44 -14.43 -21.73
CA THR A 551 13.58 -14.90 -23.11
C THR A 551 13.67 -16.42 -23.22
N SER A 552 14.06 -17.12 -22.15
CA SER A 552 14.06 -18.58 -22.14
C SER A 552 13.93 -19.17 -20.74
N ILE A 553 13.29 -20.34 -20.65
CA ILE A 553 13.24 -21.18 -19.44
C ILE A 553 13.83 -22.55 -19.81
N ASN A 554 14.91 -22.95 -19.15
CA ASN A 554 15.63 -24.20 -19.41
C ASN A 554 16.03 -24.37 -20.90
N GLY A 555 16.42 -23.26 -21.53
CA GLY A 555 16.77 -23.20 -22.96
C GLY A 555 15.57 -23.14 -23.92
N ALA A 556 14.34 -23.38 -23.46
CA ALA A 556 13.14 -23.23 -24.28
C ALA A 556 12.77 -21.73 -24.38
N PRO A 557 12.55 -21.19 -25.60
CA PRO A 557 12.24 -19.77 -25.76
C PRO A 557 10.85 -19.42 -25.24
N VAL A 558 10.75 -18.25 -24.61
CA VAL A 558 9.48 -17.63 -24.21
C VAL A 558 9.39 -16.22 -24.78
N ALA A 559 8.17 -15.73 -24.97
CA ALA A 559 7.91 -14.43 -25.57
C ALA A 559 7.04 -13.60 -24.64
N SER A 560 7.19 -12.27 -24.73
CA SER A 560 6.31 -11.30 -24.09
C SER A 560 5.63 -10.44 -25.15
N ASP A 561 4.48 -9.86 -24.81
CA ASP A 561 3.85 -8.83 -25.64
C ASP A 561 4.66 -7.51 -25.59
N PRO A 562 4.33 -6.52 -26.44
CA PRO A 562 5.04 -5.23 -26.44
C PRO A 562 5.01 -4.44 -25.12
N ALA A 563 4.04 -4.71 -24.22
CA ALA A 563 3.97 -4.12 -22.89
C ALA A 563 4.72 -4.94 -21.83
N GLY A 564 5.39 -6.02 -22.24
CA GLY A 564 6.22 -6.85 -21.38
C GLY A 564 5.47 -7.92 -20.60
N ASN A 565 4.26 -8.31 -21.03
CA ASN A 565 3.51 -9.39 -20.40
C ASN A 565 3.85 -10.74 -21.04
N LEU A 566 4.15 -11.76 -20.23
CA LEU A 566 4.57 -13.08 -20.72
C LEU A 566 3.43 -13.80 -21.48
N LEU A 567 3.67 -14.17 -22.73
CA LEU A 567 2.65 -14.82 -23.57
C LEU A 567 2.62 -16.35 -23.44
N GLN A 568 3.73 -16.95 -22.99
CA GLN A 568 3.84 -18.40 -22.86
C GLN A 568 4.80 -18.80 -21.74
N GLY A 569 4.43 -19.84 -21.01
CA GLY A 569 5.19 -20.40 -19.89
C GLY A 569 4.49 -21.65 -19.38
N LYS A 570 5.20 -22.55 -18.68
CA LYS A 570 4.59 -23.74 -18.05
C LYS A 570 3.78 -24.66 -19.00
N GLY A 571 4.10 -24.68 -20.30
CA GLY A 571 3.32 -25.42 -21.29
C GLY A 571 1.93 -24.84 -21.56
N GLN A 572 1.73 -23.56 -21.21
CA GLN A 572 0.49 -22.81 -21.35
C GLN A 572 0.72 -21.53 -22.14
N ARG A 573 -0.36 -21.01 -22.73
CA ARG A 573 -0.41 -19.70 -23.38
C ARG A 573 -1.32 -18.76 -22.60
N TYR A 574 -0.87 -17.54 -22.41
CA TYR A 574 -1.57 -16.50 -21.65
C TYR A 574 -2.09 -15.40 -22.59
N THR A 575 -3.23 -14.82 -22.26
CA THR A 575 -3.75 -13.62 -22.93
C THR A 575 -4.11 -12.55 -21.92
N TYR A 576 -4.12 -11.30 -22.36
CA TYR A 576 -4.33 -10.14 -21.51
C TYR A 576 -5.48 -9.28 -22.04
N ASP A 577 -6.21 -8.64 -21.14
CA ASP A 577 -7.24 -7.66 -21.49
C ASP A 577 -6.62 -6.30 -21.86
N SER A 578 -7.47 -5.32 -22.19
CA SER A 578 -7.04 -3.97 -22.55
C SER A 578 -6.36 -3.25 -21.38
N ALA A 579 -6.62 -3.63 -20.12
CA ALA A 579 -5.93 -3.13 -18.94
C ALA A 579 -4.57 -3.82 -18.68
N GLY A 580 -4.20 -4.83 -19.47
CA GLY A 580 -2.96 -5.59 -19.29
C GLY A 580 -3.06 -6.66 -18.20
N ARG A 581 -4.28 -7.04 -17.78
CA ARG A 581 -4.51 -8.10 -16.79
C ARG A 581 -4.68 -9.45 -17.47
N LEU A 582 -4.18 -10.52 -16.85
CA LEU A 582 -4.29 -11.88 -17.39
C LEU A 582 -5.76 -12.27 -17.50
N ASN A 583 -6.32 -12.35 -18.71
CA ASN A 583 -7.76 -12.57 -18.90
C ASN A 583 -8.13 -14.00 -19.31
N ALA A 584 -7.19 -14.77 -19.86
CA ALA A 584 -7.39 -16.19 -20.13
C ALA A 584 -6.07 -16.97 -20.19
N VAL A 585 -6.20 -18.27 -19.96
CA VAL A 585 -5.12 -19.25 -20.11
C VAL A 585 -5.56 -20.38 -21.03
N TYR A 586 -4.65 -20.84 -21.88
CA TYR A 586 -4.86 -21.91 -22.85
C TYR A 586 -3.82 -23.01 -22.67
N SER A 587 -4.18 -24.24 -23.01
CA SER A 587 -3.24 -25.36 -23.08
C SER A 587 -2.26 -25.18 -24.26
N ALA A 588 -1.19 -25.98 -24.28
CA ALA A 588 -0.30 -26.08 -25.44
C ALA A 588 -1.02 -26.43 -26.75
N ALA A 589 -2.17 -27.12 -26.67
CA ALA A 589 -3.02 -27.45 -27.82
C ALA A 589 -4.02 -26.34 -28.18
N ASN A 590 -3.85 -25.11 -27.67
CA ASN A 590 -4.74 -23.96 -27.86
C ASN A 590 -6.18 -24.15 -27.38
N VAL A 591 -6.43 -25.08 -26.47
CA VAL A 591 -7.73 -25.21 -25.80
C VAL A 591 -7.81 -24.22 -24.66
N LYS A 592 -8.85 -23.38 -24.62
CA LYS A 592 -9.05 -22.40 -23.55
C LYS A 592 -9.38 -23.13 -22.23
N ILE A 593 -8.55 -22.91 -21.21
CA ILE A 593 -8.64 -23.58 -19.91
C ILE A 593 -9.52 -22.79 -18.96
N ALA A 594 -9.26 -21.49 -18.81
CA ALA A 594 -10.01 -20.62 -17.92
C ALA A 594 -9.99 -19.16 -18.39
N GLU A 595 -10.98 -18.39 -17.95
CA GLU A 595 -11.11 -16.95 -18.15
C GLU A 595 -11.23 -16.22 -16.81
N PHE A 596 -10.74 -14.98 -16.76
CA PHE A 596 -10.69 -14.16 -15.55
C PHE A 596 -11.28 -12.77 -15.83
N LYS A 597 -11.93 -12.19 -14.82
CA LYS A 597 -12.47 -10.82 -14.88
C LYS A 597 -12.09 -10.04 -13.64
N TYR A 598 -11.97 -8.72 -13.80
CA TYR A 598 -11.49 -7.81 -12.76
C TYR A 598 -12.47 -6.67 -12.52
N ASN A 599 -12.54 -6.17 -11.28
CA ASN A 599 -13.27 -4.94 -10.95
C ASN A 599 -12.39 -3.70 -11.16
N HIS A 600 -12.95 -2.52 -10.86
CA HIS A 600 -12.23 -1.26 -11.01
C HIS A 600 -11.01 -1.16 -10.08
N LEU A 601 -11.02 -1.88 -8.95
CA LEU A 601 -9.90 -1.93 -8.03
C LEU A 601 -8.74 -2.79 -8.55
N GLY A 602 -8.90 -3.48 -9.69
CA GLY A 602 -7.93 -4.46 -10.19
C GLY A 602 -8.02 -5.84 -9.52
N GLN A 603 -9.02 -6.07 -8.68
CA GLN A 603 -9.25 -7.35 -8.03
C GLN A 603 -9.97 -8.31 -8.99
N ARG A 604 -9.49 -9.55 -9.12
CA ARG A 604 -10.17 -10.62 -9.84
C ARG A 604 -11.51 -10.91 -9.15
N ILE A 605 -12.62 -10.78 -9.85
CA ILE A 605 -13.99 -10.98 -9.30
C ILE A 605 -14.67 -12.25 -9.81
N GLU A 606 -14.24 -12.76 -10.96
CA GLU A 606 -14.79 -13.98 -11.57
C GLU A 606 -13.64 -14.79 -12.20
N LYS A 607 -13.73 -16.11 -12.04
CA LYS A 607 -12.99 -17.09 -12.82
C LYS A 607 -13.97 -18.10 -13.40
N ARG A 608 -13.89 -18.36 -14.69
CA ARG A 608 -14.67 -19.39 -15.39
C ARG A 608 -13.74 -20.48 -15.89
N VAL A 609 -13.97 -21.73 -15.47
CA VAL A 609 -13.22 -22.89 -15.94
C VAL A 609 -13.96 -23.55 -17.11
N LEU A 610 -13.25 -23.80 -18.21
CA LEU A 610 -13.82 -24.26 -19.48
C LEU A 610 -13.32 -25.64 -19.91
N ALA A 611 -12.07 -26.00 -19.58
CA ALA A 611 -11.46 -27.26 -20.03
C ALA A 611 -11.74 -28.48 -19.12
N ASN A 612 -12.71 -28.39 -18.20
CA ASN A 612 -13.10 -29.49 -17.32
C ASN A 612 -14.34 -30.24 -17.86
N SER A 613 -14.51 -31.51 -17.53
CA SER A 613 -15.74 -32.28 -17.84
C SER A 613 -16.98 -31.73 -17.13
N SER A 614 -16.77 -30.91 -16.09
CA SER A 614 -17.79 -30.14 -15.36
C SER A 614 -17.36 -28.67 -15.25
N PRO A 615 -17.84 -27.76 -16.11
CA PRO A 615 -17.51 -26.34 -16.04
C PRO A 615 -18.05 -25.69 -14.75
N GLU A 616 -17.25 -24.80 -14.16
CA GLU A 616 -17.58 -24.09 -12.92
C GLU A 616 -17.18 -22.61 -12.98
N ILE A 617 -17.84 -21.80 -12.14
CA ILE A 617 -17.53 -20.38 -11.97
C ILE A 617 -17.16 -20.14 -10.51
N THR A 618 -16.03 -19.49 -10.27
CA THR A 618 -15.61 -19.01 -8.96
C THR A 618 -15.77 -17.50 -8.89
N TYR A 619 -16.55 -17.01 -7.94
CA TYR A 619 -16.61 -15.60 -7.58
C TYR A 619 -15.68 -15.32 -6.41
N TYR A 620 -14.92 -14.24 -6.54
CA TYR A 620 -13.96 -13.77 -5.55
C TYR A 620 -14.54 -12.56 -4.85
N GLU A 621 -14.40 -12.53 -3.54
CA GLU A 621 -14.82 -11.40 -2.75
C GLU A 621 -13.72 -10.99 -1.76
N TYR A 622 -13.58 -9.68 -1.57
CA TYR A 622 -12.47 -9.08 -0.83
C TYR A 622 -12.99 -8.21 0.32
N GLY A 623 -12.27 -8.18 1.44
CA GLY A 623 -12.56 -7.30 2.56
C GLY A 623 -12.13 -5.85 2.29
N GLN A 624 -12.41 -4.96 3.24
CA GLN A 624 -12.11 -3.53 3.12
C GLN A 624 -10.63 -3.20 2.93
N GLN A 625 -9.73 -4.11 3.34
CA GLN A 625 -8.28 -3.95 3.19
C GLN A 625 -7.75 -4.70 1.95
N GLY A 626 -8.64 -5.16 1.07
CA GLY A 626 -8.27 -5.88 -0.16
C GLY A 626 -7.88 -7.34 0.04
N GLN A 627 -7.98 -7.87 1.25
CA GLN A 627 -7.71 -9.28 1.55
C GLN A 627 -8.83 -10.19 1.03
N LEU A 628 -8.50 -11.38 0.53
CA LEU A 628 -9.49 -12.35 0.07
C LEU A 628 -10.30 -12.88 1.27
N THR A 629 -11.62 -12.67 1.25
CA THR A 629 -12.49 -13.09 2.36
C THR A 629 -13.41 -14.23 1.96
N THR A 630 -13.77 -14.37 0.68
CA THR A 630 -14.61 -15.48 0.22
C THR A 630 -14.31 -15.88 -1.23
N LEU A 631 -14.26 -17.18 -1.47
CA LEU A 631 -14.39 -17.81 -2.79
C LEU A 631 -15.71 -18.57 -2.84
N ARG A 632 -16.59 -18.22 -3.77
CA ARG A 632 -17.86 -18.92 -4.00
C ARG A 632 -17.81 -19.66 -5.32
N LYS A 633 -17.98 -20.98 -5.29
CA LYS A 633 -18.04 -21.84 -6.47
C LYS A 633 -19.50 -22.15 -6.82
N VAL A 634 -19.87 -21.93 -8.08
CA VAL A 634 -21.17 -22.27 -8.65
C VAL A 634 -21.00 -23.09 -9.93
N ASP A 635 -22.00 -23.91 -10.26
CA ASP A 635 -22.08 -24.53 -11.59
C ASP A 635 -22.55 -23.54 -12.66
N THR A 636 -22.65 -23.98 -13.91
CA THR A 636 -23.08 -23.14 -15.04
C THR A 636 -24.52 -22.66 -14.96
N THR A 637 -25.36 -23.26 -14.09
CA THR A 637 -26.74 -22.82 -13.83
C THR A 637 -26.83 -21.80 -12.69
N GLY A 638 -25.70 -21.52 -12.01
CA GLY A 638 -25.64 -20.61 -10.86
C GLY A 638 -25.90 -21.30 -9.53
N LYS A 639 -26.05 -22.64 -9.49
CA LYS A 639 -26.24 -23.40 -8.25
C LYS A 639 -24.93 -23.43 -7.46
N LYS A 640 -25.01 -23.17 -6.15
CA LYS A 640 -23.85 -23.24 -5.24
C LYS A 640 -23.33 -24.69 -5.17
N ILE A 641 -22.03 -24.87 -5.35
CA ILE A 641 -21.34 -26.16 -5.22
C ILE A 641 -20.27 -26.14 -4.12
N GLY A 642 -19.72 -24.97 -3.80
CA GLY A 642 -18.80 -24.80 -2.68
C GLY A 642 -18.59 -23.35 -2.28
N GLN A 643 -18.12 -23.12 -1.06
CA GLN A 643 -17.66 -21.83 -0.60
C GLN A 643 -16.49 -22.01 0.38
N SER A 644 -15.48 -21.16 0.27
CA SER A 644 -14.41 -21.03 1.26
C SER A 644 -14.37 -19.59 1.73
N SER A 645 -14.47 -19.38 3.04
CA SER A 645 -14.42 -18.04 3.65
C SER A 645 -13.30 -17.97 4.68
N TRP A 646 -12.61 -16.84 4.78
CA TRP A 646 -11.49 -16.66 5.72
C TRP A 646 -11.83 -15.67 6.82
N VAL A 647 -11.46 -16.04 8.05
CA VAL A 647 -11.57 -15.19 9.23
C VAL A 647 -10.22 -14.52 9.43
N TRP A 648 -10.19 -13.21 9.19
CA TRP A 648 -8.98 -12.39 9.32
C TRP A 648 -8.92 -11.73 10.69
N PHE A 649 -7.72 -11.68 11.25
CA PHE A 649 -7.41 -10.89 12.43
C PHE A 649 -6.16 -10.08 12.15
N ASP A 650 -6.29 -8.77 12.08
CA ASP A 650 -5.12 -7.91 11.96
C ASP A 650 -4.23 -8.24 10.74
N GLY A 651 -4.85 -8.35 9.56
CA GLY A 651 -4.15 -8.68 8.33
C GLY A 651 -3.70 -10.15 8.20
N ARG A 652 -3.82 -10.99 9.25
CA ARG A 652 -3.49 -12.42 9.18
C ARG A 652 -4.72 -13.33 9.11
N PRO A 653 -4.68 -14.42 8.35
CA PRO A 653 -5.78 -15.37 8.31
C PRO A 653 -5.68 -16.30 9.53
N LEU A 654 -6.72 -16.37 10.36
CA LEU A 654 -6.76 -17.26 11.54
C LEU A 654 -7.48 -18.58 11.27
N ALA A 655 -8.53 -18.53 10.46
CA ALA A 655 -9.32 -19.70 10.15
C ALA A 655 -9.89 -19.64 8.72
N GLN A 656 -10.18 -20.82 8.16
CA GLN A 656 -10.98 -20.98 6.95
C GLN A 656 -12.25 -21.74 7.32
N VAL A 657 -13.40 -21.20 6.92
CA VAL A 657 -14.71 -21.85 7.02
C VAL A 657 -15.08 -22.35 5.63
N ASN A 658 -15.19 -23.66 5.46
CA ASN A 658 -15.52 -24.31 4.20
C ASN A 658 -16.96 -24.81 4.21
N PHE A 659 -17.69 -24.54 3.15
CA PHE A 659 -19.04 -25.02 2.89
C PHE A 659 -19.04 -25.88 1.62
N LYS A 660 -19.57 -27.10 1.71
CA LYS A 660 -19.80 -27.95 0.54
C LYS A 660 -21.28 -28.22 0.39
N TYR A 661 -21.81 -27.92 -0.79
CA TYR A 661 -23.25 -28.04 -1.05
C TYR A 661 -23.55 -29.39 -1.68
N ASP A 662 -24.55 -30.08 -1.14
CA ASP A 662 -25.07 -31.29 -1.77
C ASP A 662 -26.05 -30.97 -2.92
N ALA A 663 -26.59 -32.01 -3.55
CA ALA A 663 -27.54 -31.84 -4.65
C ALA A 663 -28.85 -31.14 -4.22
N SER A 664 -29.21 -31.17 -2.93
CA SER A 664 -30.37 -30.46 -2.38
C SER A 664 -30.09 -28.99 -2.05
N GLY A 665 -28.81 -28.57 -2.07
CA GLY A 665 -28.38 -27.23 -1.67
C GLY A 665 -28.09 -27.09 -0.17
N THR A 666 -28.05 -28.19 0.58
CA THR A 666 -27.68 -28.19 1.99
C THR A 666 -26.15 -28.12 2.11
N ALA A 667 -25.64 -27.23 2.97
CA ALA A 667 -24.22 -27.06 3.21
C ALA A 667 -23.71 -28.01 4.30
N LYS A 668 -22.59 -28.69 4.05
CA LYS A 668 -21.74 -29.27 5.09
C LYS A 668 -20.60 -28.30 5.38
N THR A 669 -20.41 -27.98 6.66
CA THR A 669 -19.48 -26.94 7.10
C THR A 669 -18.33 -27.51 7.92
N HIS A 670 -17.11 -27.03 7.67
CA HIS A 670 -15.93 -27.34 8.48
C HIS A 670 -15.09 -26.09 8.73
N ILE A 671 -14.56 -25.98 9.95
CA ILE A 671 -13.62 -24.92 10.33
C ILE A 671 -12.21 -25.50 10.35
N LEU A 672 -11.28 -24.77 9.74
CA LEU A 672 -9.86 -25.06 9.76
C LEU A 672 -9.13 -23.92 10.44
N TYR A 673 -8.37 -24.21 11.50
CA TYR A 673 -7.53 -23.24 12.18
C TYR A 673 -6.17 -23.19 11.49
N LEU A 674 -5.73 -22.00 11.12
CA LEU A 674 -4.54 -21.77 10.34
C LEU A 674 -3.35 -21.49 11.25
N GLN A 675 -2.29 -22.25 11.04
CA GLN A 675 -0.98 -22.05 11.66
C GLN A 675 -0.08 -21.40 10.61
N ASN A 676 0.22 -20.13 10.85
CA ASN A 676 0.98 -19.29 9.92
C ASN A 676 2.47 -19.26 10.30
N ASP A 677 3.31 -18.83 9.37
CA ASP A 677 4.69 -18.43 9.65
C ASP A 677 4.80 -16.95 10.04
N HIS A 678 6.02 -16.44 10.16
CA HIS A 678 6.30 -15.06 10.56
C HIS A 678 5.89 -13.99 9.56
N LEU A 679 5.58 -14.37 8.32
CA LEU A 679 5.00 -13.48 7.32
C LEU A 679 3.47 -13.57 7.34
N ASP A 680 2.88 -14.27 8.29
CA ASP A 680 1.47 -14.62 8.33
C ASP A 680 1.02 -15.49 7.14
N THR A 681 1.96 -16.24 6.53
CA THR A 681 1.67 -17.22 5.48
C THR A 681 1.11 -18.51 6.08
N PRO A 682 -0.07 -19.00 5.66
CA PRO A 682 -0.56 -20.31 6.12
C PRO A 682 0.40 -21.44 5.74
N ARG A 683 0.86 -22.20 6.75
CA ARG A 683 1.78 -23.33 6.57
C ARG A 683 1.14 -24.67 6.91
N ARG A 684 0.20 -24.67 7.84
CA ARG A 684 -0.56 -25.84 8.27
C ARG A 684 -1.97 -25.44 8.65
N ALA A 685 -2.95 -26.26 8.31
CA ALA A 685 -4.33 -26.10 8.76
C ALA A 685 -4.76 -27.32 9.57
N VAL A 686 -5.46 -27.09 10.68
CA VAL A 686 -5.96 -28.16 11.55
C VAL A 686 -7.47 -28.11 11.71
N GLY A 687 -8.12 -29.26 11.80
CA GLY A 687 -9.55 -29.36 12.11
C GLY A 687 -9.84 -29.16 13.61
N ASP A 688 -11.12 -29.24 13.97
CA ASP A 688 -11.60 -29.04 15.35
C ASP A 688 -11.02 -30.07 16.35
N ASN A 689 -10.72 -31.28 15.90
CA ASN A 689 -10.07 -32.33 16.69
C ASN A 689 -8.53 -32.20 16.75
N GLY A 690 -7.95 -31.15 16.15
CA GLY A 690 -6.51 -30.91 16.08
C GLY A 690 -5.75 -31.70 15.00
N SER A 691 -6.43 -32.52 14.18
CA SER A 691 -5.79 -33.24 13.09
C SER A 691 -5.30 -32.28 12.01
N THR A 692 -4.10 -32.50 11.47
CA THR A 692 -3.65 -31.79 10.27
C THR A 692 -4.59 -32.13 9.12
N MET A 693 -5.11 -31.13 8.42
CA MET A 693 -6.00 -31.31 7.26
C MET A 693 -5.32 -30.84 5.96
N TRP A 694 -4.35 -29.94 6.11
CA TRP A 694 -3.60 -29.36 5.00
C TRP A 694 -2.24 -28.90 5.51
N ARG A 695 -1.23 -29.02 4.66
CA ARG A 695 0.13 -28.55 4.95
C ARG A 695 0.80 -28.12 3.66
N TRP A 696 1.50 -27.00 3.69
CA TRP A 696 2.28 -26.52 2.55
C TRP A 696 3.75 -26.37 2.92
N THR A 697 4.53 -27.31 2.40
CA THR A 697 5.99 -27.26 2.43
C THR A 697 6.43 -26.64 1.11
N SER A 698 7.03 -25.45 1.18
CA SER A 698 7.54 -24.74 0.01
C SER A 698 9.01 -24.42 0.17
N ASP A 699 9.65 -24.12 -0.96
CA ASP A 699 10.92 -23.42 -0.94
C ASP A 699 10.73 -21.92 -0.65
N ALA A 700 11.84 -21.19 -0.58
CA ALA A 700 11.83 -19.76 -0.28
C ALA A 700 10.94 -18.96 -1.24
N PHE A 701 10.82 -19.38 -2.50
CA PHE A 701 10.08 -18.66 -3.55
C PHE A 701 8.65 -19.19 -3.74
N GLY A 702 8.21 -20.12 -2.91
CA GLY A 702 6.85 -20.67 -2.94
C GLY A 702 6.67 -21.85 -3.89
N VAL A 703 7.75 -22.52 -4.32
CA VAL A 703 7.63 -23.78 -5.05
C VAL A 703 7.37 -24.92 -4.08
N GLY A 704 6.26 -25.63 -4.29
CA GLY A 704 5.88 -26.80 -3.53
C GLY A 704 4.37 -27.00 -3.60
N ASP A 705 3.94 -28.24 -3.77
CA ASP A 705 2.53 -28.57 -3.73
C ASP A 705 2.11 -28.86 -2.28
N PRO A 706 0.93 -28.39 -1.86
CA PRO A 706 0.41 -28.74 -0.55
C PRO A 706 -0.02 -30.20 -0.47
N ASP A 707 0.15 -30.80 0.72
CA ASP A 707 -0.38 -32.12 1.05
C ASP A 707 -1.91 -32.01 1.25
N ASN A 708 -2.65 -31.92 0.16
CA ASN A 708 -4.12 -31.77 0.19
C ASN A 708 -4.83 -33.08 0.57
N ALA A 709 -4.13 -34.22 0.53
CA ALA A 709 -4.66 -35.56 0.78
C ALA A 709 -4.94 -35.87 2.26
N ILE A 710 -4.77 -34.89 3.17
CA ILE A 710 -4.98 -35.11 4.62
C ILE A 710 -6.41 -34.70 5.06
N GLY A 711 -7.22 -34.09 4.16
CA GLY A 711 -8.64 -33.76 4.39
C GLY A 711 -9.62 -34.73 3.70
N ILE A 712 -10.73 -35.07 4.37
CA ILE A 712 -11.38 -36.39 4.25
C ILE A 712 -12.13 -36.62 2.95
N ASP A 713 -11.84 -37.75 2.31
CA ASP A 713 -12.80 -38.63 1.64
C ASP A 713 -12.62 -40.08 2.17
N SER A 714 -13.51 -41.08 2.01
CA SER A 714 -13.89 -41.75 0.76
C SER A 714 -15.41 -41.85 0.53
N ALA A 715 -16.22 -40.99 1.18
CA ALA A 715 -17.66 -40.84 0.87
C ALA A 715 -18.33 -39.58 1.46
N GLY A 716 -17.60 -38.67 2.10
CA GLY A 716 -18.21 -37.57 2.86
C GLY A 716 -17.90 -36.13 2.44
N ASN A 717 -17.06 -35.96 1.42
CA ASN A 717 -15.71 -35.39 1.54
C ASN A 717 -15.56 -33.87 1.80
N ILE A 718 -14.51 -33.44 2.52
CA ILE A 718 -13.76 -32.20 2.23
C ILE A 718 -12.29 -32.56 2.01
N VAL A 719 -11.85 -32.60 0.75
CA VAL A 719 -10.42 -32.56 0.37
C VAL A 719 -10.06 -31.07 0.31
N THR A 720 -9.31 -30.59 1.28
CA THR A 720 -9.12 -29.16 1.57
C THR A 720 -8.43 -28.42 0.42
N ASP A 721 -9.09 -27.38 -0.11
CA ASP A 721 -8.54 -26.43 -1.07
C ASP A 721 -8.24 -25.11 -0.33
N LEU A 722 -7.01 -24.99 0.20
CA LEU A 722 -6.51 -23.73 0.78
C LEU A 722 -5.55 -23.06 -0.23
N PRO A 723 -6.03 -22.09 -1.01
CA PRO A 723 -5.25 -21.46 -2.06
C PRO A 723 -4.38 -20.30 -1.56
N LEU A 724 -4.53 -19.84 -0.32
CA LEU A 724 -3.68 -18.79 0.23
C LEU A 724 -2.20 -19.22 0.23
N ARG A 725 -1.31 -18.33 -0.20
CA ARG A 725 0.15 -18.50 -0.21
C ARG A 725 0.76 -17.36 0.59
N PHE A 726 1.88 -16.79 0.15
CA PHE A 726 2.41 -15.56 0.74
C PHE A 726 1.32 -14.48 0.82
N PRO A 727 1.40 -13.50 1.73
CA PRO A 727 0.39 -12.46 1.84
C PRO A 727 0.02 -11.85 0.48
N GLY A 728 -1.29 -11.76 0.22
CA GLY A 728 -1.84 -11.33 -1.08
C GLY A 728 -1.99 -12.41 -2.15
N GLN A 729 -1.21 -13.49 -2.07
CA GLN A 729 -1.13 -14.51 -3.11
C GLN A 729 -2.20 -15.60 -2.97
N ILE A 730 -2.83 -15.91 -4.10
CA ILE A 730 -3.80 -17.00 -4.27
C ILE A 730 -3.27 -17.95 -5.33
N ALA A 731 -2.89 -19.16 -4.94
CA ALA A 731 -2.51 -20.21 -5.88
C ALA A 731 -3.67 -20.54 -6.83
N ASP A 732 -3.38 -20.52 -8.13
CA ASP A 732 -4.31 -20.87 -9.17
C ASP A 732 -3.81 -22.08 -9.96
N GLN A 733 -4.41 -23.24 -9.68
CA GLN A 733 -4.06 -24.50 -10.33
C GLN A 733 -4.22 -24.52 -11.86
N HIS A 734 -5.05 -23.63 -12.43
CA HIS A 734 -5.31 -23.63 -13.88
C HIS A 734 -4.27 -22.83 -14.66
N THR A 735 -3.65 -21.84 -14.03
CA THR A 735 -2.51 -21.09 -14.59
C THR A 735 -1.16 -21.63 -14.12
N ALA A 736 -1.15 -22.43 -13.05
CA ALA A 736 0.04 -22.79 -12.29
C ALA A 736 0.82 -21.57 -11.75
N LEU A 737 0.13 -20.42 -11.61
CA LEU A 737 0.65 -19.18 -11.06
C LEU A 737 -0.03 -18.89 -9.72
N HIS A 738 0.54 -17.96 -8.97
CA HIS A 738 -0.14 -17.31 -7.86
C HIS A 738 -0.70 -15.98 -8.34
N TYR A 739 -2.02 -15.87 -8.40
CA TYR A 739 -2.67 -14.57 -8.58
C TYR A 739 -2.33 -13.67 -7.39
N ASN A 740 -1.87 -12.46 -7.64
CA ASN A 740 -1.47 -11.52 -6.62
C ASN A 740 -1.95 -10.11 -6.97
N HIS A 741 -3.27 -9.93 -6.82
CA HIS A 741 -4.01 -8.69 -7.00
C HIS A 741 -3.76 -7.96 -8.33
N PHE A 742 -2.71 -7.14 -8.46
CA PHE A 742 -2.38 -6.44 -9.71
C PHE A 742 -1.55 -7.25 -10.70
N ARG A 743 -0.93 -8.35 -10.26
CA ARG A 743 -0.04 -9.18 -11.09
C ARG A 743 -0.26 -10.68 -10.83
N ASP A 744 0.38 -11.49 -11.64
CA ASP A 744 0.43 -12.94 -11.49
C ASP A 744 1.90 -13.37 -11.30
N TYR A 745 2.16 -14.10 -10.23
CA TYR A 745 3.49 -14.53 -9.78
C TYR A 745 3.74 -15.98 -10.17
N ASP A 746 4.87 -16.25 -10.79
CA ASP A 746 5.33 -17.62 -11.05
C ASP A 746 6.35 -18.02 -9.96
N PRO A 747 5.97 -18.89 -9.00
CA PRO A 747 6.89 -19.31 -7.94
C PRO A 747 8.13 -20.02 -8.46
N ASP A 748 8.02 -20.73 -9.59
CA ASP A 748 9.13 -21.51 -10.11
C ASP A 748 10.18 -20.65 -10.81
N THR A 749 9.81 -19.55 -11.45
CA THR A 749 10.78 -18.57 -11.96
C THR A 749 11.13 -17.50 -10.91
N GLY A 750 10.32 -17.37 -9.85
CA GLY A 750 10.58 -16.48 -8.72
C GLY A 750 10.29 -15.01 -9.06
N ARG A 751 9.39 -14.75 -10.01
CA ARG A 751 9.09 -13.42 -10.55
C ARG A 751 7.64 -13.28 -10.99
N TYR A 752 7.21 -12.04 -11.16
CA TYR A 752 5.94 -11.73 -11.83
C TYR A 752 6.05 -11.94 -13.34
N ILE A 753 4.91 -12.25 -13.96
CA ILE A 753 4.80 -12.42 -15.42
C ILE A 753 4.33 -11.16 -16.15
N GLN A 754 3.92 -10.13 -15.41
CA GLN A 754 3.71 -8.76 -15.89
C GLN A 754 4.73 -7.81 -15.23
N SER A 755 5.10 -6.74 -15.93
CA SER A 755 5.85 -5.64 -15.33
C SER A 755 5.00 -4.94 -14.27
N ASP A 756 5.67 -4.35 -13.28
CA ASP A 756 5.03 -3.56 -12.23
C ASP A 756 4.20 -2.40 -12.81
N PRO A 757 2.90 -2.29 -12.49
CA PRO A 757 2.07 -1.18 -12.96
C PRO A 757 2.49 0.18 -12.38
N VAL A 758 3.25 0.22 -11.27
CA VAL A 758 3.83 1.47 -10.73
C VAL A 758 5.21 1.79 -11.33
N GLY A 759 5.71 0.95 -12.24
CA GLY A 759 7.01 1.11 -12.90
C GLY A 759 8.17 1.07 -11.92
N LEU A 760 9.16 1.94 -12.12
CA LEU A 760 10.37 1.99 -11.28
C LEU A 760 10.11 2.39 -9.82
N ALA A 761 8.91 2.85 -9.47
CA ALA A 761 8.53 3.08 -8.08
C ALA A 761 8.43 1.75 -7.29
N GLY A 762 8.10 0.64 -7.96
CA GLY A 762 8.10 -0.71 -7.39
C GLY A 762 9.49 -1.35 -7.30
N GLY A 763 10.50 -0.73 -7.92
CA GLY A 763 11.89 -1.17 -7.93
C GLY A 763 12.52 -1.14 -9.33
N ILE A 764 13.86 -1.22 -9.38
CA ILE A 764 14.62 -1.20 -10.65
C ILE A 764 14.29 -2.41 -11.54
N ASN A 765 14.04 -3.57 -10.93
CA ASN A 765 13.51 -4.73 -11.62
C ASN A 765 11.99 -4.79 -11.41
N THR A 766 11.24 -4.39 -12.43
CA THR A 766 9.77 -4.32 -12.37
C THR A 766 9.08 -5.68 -12.38
N TYR A 767 9.83 -6.79 -12.41
CA TYR A 767 9.28 -8.15 -12.33
C TYR A 767 9.69 -8.89 -11.06
N GLY A 768 10.60 -8.34 -10.27
CA GLY A 768 11.11 -8.98 -9.06
C GLY A 768 10.00 -9.15 -8.02
N TYR A 769 10.02 -10.27 -7.30
CA TYR A 769 9.20 -10.47 -6.11
C TYR A 769 10.04 -10.26 -4.86
N ALA A 770 9.55 -9.44 -3.92
CA ALA A 770 10.12 -9.28 -2.59
C ALA A 770 11.64 -8.97 -2.58
N TYR A 771 12.13 -8.23 -3.59
CA TYR A 771 13.56 -7.94 -3.81
C TYR A 771 14.48 -9.18 -3.82
N GLY A 772 13.97 -10.37 -4.18
CA GLY A 772 14.73 -11.63 -4.09
C GLY A 772 14.87 -12.19 -2.67
N ASN A 773 14.14 -11.62 -1.70
CA ASN A 773 14.08 -12.06 -0.31
C ASN A 773 12.62 -12.22 0.19
N PRO A 774 11.91 -13.26 -0.31
CA PRO A 774 10.54 -13.60 0.07
C PRO A 774 10.39 -14.14 1.50
N LEU A 775 11.46 -14.10 2.31
CA LEU A 775 11.47 -14.48 3.72
C LEU A 775 11.41 -13.25 4.65
N LYS A 776 11.60 -12.06 4.09
CA LYS A 776 11.66 -10.79 4.82
C LYS A 776 10.64 -9.77 4.30
N TYR A 777 10.42 -9.76 2.98
CA TYR A 777 9.49 -8.86 2.32
C TYR A 777 8.30 -9.62 1.75
N VAL A 778 7.16 -8.93 1.66
CA VAL A 778 5.93 -9.40 1.04
C VAL A 778 5.43 -8.34 0.06
N ASP A 779 4.75 -8.74 -1.00
CA ASP A 779 4.08 -7.81 -1.91
C ASP A 779 2.59 -8.19 -1.96
N PRO A 780 1.75 -7.67 -1.02
CA PRO A 780 0.38 -8.14 -0.82
C PRO A 780 -0.60 -7.77 -1.94
N ASP A 781 -0.25 -6.80 -2.78
CA ASP A 781 -1.08 -6.38 -3.90
C ASP A 781 -0.36 -6.50 -5.26
N GLY A 782 0.89 -6.92 -5.29
CA GLY A 782 1.64 -7.01 -6.54
C GLY A 782 2.02 -5.63 -7.09
N ARG A 783 2.33 -4.64 -6.24
CA ARG A 783 2.82 -3.31 -6.64
C ARG A 783 4.04 -2.87 -5.86
N TYR A 784 4.08 -3.18 -4.57
CA TYR A 784 5.16 -2.74 -3.69
C TYR A 784 5.54 -3.87 -2.75
N ALA A 785 6.82 -4.23 -2.77
CA ALA A 785 7.37 -5.08 -1.73
C ALA A 785 7.52 -4.27 -0.44
N PHE A 786 6.77 -4.65 0.58
CA PHE A 786 6.84 -4.10 1.93
C PHE A 786 7.73 -4.98 2.80
N LEU A 787 8.55 -4.34 3.63
CA LEU A 787 9.15 -5.02 4.77
C LEU A 787 8.02 -5.40 5.70
N VAL A 788 7.83 -6.68 6.00
CA VAL A 788 6.95 -7.05 7.12
C VAL A 788 7.62 -6.45 8.36
N PRO A 789 6.99 -5.49 9.06
CA PRO A 789 7.64 -4.72 10.10
C PRO A 789 8.02 -5.63 11.25
N LEU A 790 9.23 -6.16 11.15
CA LEU A 790 10.06 -6.68 12.22
C LEU A 790 10.52 -5.52 13.14
N PHE A 791 9.99 -4.31 12.97
CA PHE A 791 10.24 -3.19 13.86
C PHE A 791 9.05 -2.25 13.89
N ALA A 792 8.85 -1.72 15.09
CA ALA A 792 7.90 -0.69 15.46
C ALA A 792 6.42 -1.06 15.31
N ALA A 793 5.73 -0.84 16.42
CA ALA A 793 4.30 -0.71 16.42
C ALA A 793 3.93 0.68 15.95
N THR A 794 3.22 0.78 14.83
CA THR A 794 2.23 1.84 14.67
C THR A 794 1.31 1.78 15.89
N ILE A 795 0.97 2.94 16.46
CA ILE A 795 -0.19 2.98 17.35
C ILE A 795 -1.37 2.59 16.46
N ARG A 796 -2.11 1.56 16.86
CA ARG A 796 -3.40 1.26 16.24
C ARG A 796 -4.35 2.37 16.67
N ILE A 797 -4.25 3.50 16.00
CA ILE A 797 -5.38 4.43 15.93
C ILE A 797 -6.13 4.06 14.67
N THR A 798 -7.44 4.19 14.75
CA THR A 798 -8.44 3.74 13.79
C THR A 798 -8.16 4.17 12.36
N ALA A 799 -8.83 3.54 11.39
CA ALA A 799 -8.62 3.65 9.94
C ALA A 799 -8.67 5.06 9.31
N THR A 800 -8.83 6.12 10.10
CA THR A 800 -8.71 7.54 9.71
C THR A 800 -7.30 8.10 9.95
N ASP A 801 -6.47 7.45 10.78
CA ASP A 801 -5.17 8.00 11.22
C ASP A 801 -4.02 7.15 10.64
N LEU A 802 -3.93 7.10 9.30
CA LEU A 802 -2.83 6.44 8.61
C LEU A 802 -1.62 7.39 8.48
N LEU A 803 -0.73 7.31 9.45
CA LEU A 803 0.73 7.29 9.36
C LEU A 803 1.20 7.63 10.79
N ILE A 804 2.02 6.79 11.40
CA ILE A 804 3.00 7.28 12.36
C ILE A 804 4.30 6.89 11.70
N GLY A 805 4.68 7.73 10.74
CA GLY A 805 5.90 7.60 9.96
C GLY A 805 7.07 8.19 10.75
N GLY A 806 7.39 7.59 11.89
CA GLY A 806 8.78 7.67 12.32
C GLY A 806 9.57 6.91 11.27
N SER A 807 10.24 7.60 10.37
CA SER A 807 11.26 7.05 9.48
C SER A 807 12.38 6.48 10.34
N ILE A 808 12.16 5.27 10.85
CA ILE A 808 13.18 4.37 11.36
C ILE A 808 13.74 3.71 10.11
N GLY A 809 15.01 3.98 9.81
CA GLY A 809 15.71 3.45 8.64
C GLY A 809 15.89 1.95 8.77
N THR A 810 14.81 1.19 8.60
CA THR A 810 14.82 -0.26 8.66
C THR A 810 15.14 -0.81 7.28
N GLY A 811 16.44 -0.87 7.01
CA GLY A 811 17.12 -1.68 6.02
C GLY A 811 16.27 -2.39 4.96
N ALA A 812 15.82 -1.64 3.96
CA ALA A 812 15.65 -2.16 2.61
C ALA A 812 17.01 -2.03 1.91
N TYR A 813 17.95 -2.92 2.26
CA TYR A 813 19.25 -3.00 1.58
C TYR A 813 19.04 -3.66 0.22
N GLY A 814 18.60 -2.87 -0.77
CA GLY A 814 18.39 -3.32 -2.15
C GLY A 814 17.28 -2.60 -2.91
N ALA A 815 16.39 -1.87 -2.23
CA ALA A 815 15.38 -1.07 -2.91
C ALA A 815 15.94 0.34 -3.14
N ASN A 816 16.30 0.66 -4.39
CA ASN A 816 16.45 2.04 -4.85
C ASN A 816 15.07 2.73 -4.78
N VAL A 817 14.61 3.04 -3.57
CA VAL A 817 13.38 3.81 -3.41
C VAL A 817 13.69 5.22 -3.91
N ILE A 818 12.99 5.59 -4.98
CA ILE A 818 13.05 6.89 -5.63
C ILE A 818 12.33 7.89 -4.70
N TYR A 819 12.95 8.24 -3.59
CA TYR A 819 12.60 9.45 -2.86
C TYR A 819 13.68 10.48 -3.16
N SER A 820 13.42 11.32 -4.16
CA SER A 820 14.07 12.62 -4.25
C SER A 820 13.41 13.55 -3.23
N ASN A 821 14.23 14.30 -2.48
CA ASN A 821 13.82 15.43 -1.64
C ASN A 821 13.26 16.60 -2.49
N ALA A 822 12.21 16.35 -3.28
CA ALA A 822 11.44 17.37 -3.94
C ALA A 822 10.30 17.79 -3.01
N LYS A 823 10.20 19.09 -2.73
CA LYS A 823 9.00 19.69 -2.13
C LYS A 823 7.78 19.20 -2.90
N ARG A 824 6.97 18.34 -2.26
CA ARG A 824 5.77 17.69 -2.80
C ARG A 824 6.08 16.68 -3.93
N PRO A 825 5.41 15.51 -3.95
CA PRO A 825 5.30 14.75 -5.18
C PRO A 825 4.63 15.65 -6.24
N PRO A 826 5.14 15.71 -7.48
CA PRO A 826 4.31 16.13 -8.60
C PRO A 826 3.07 15.24 -8.59
N THR A 827 1.90 15.84 -8.69
CA THR A 827 0.58 15.20 -8.68
C THR A 827 0.33 14.26 -9.88
N GLY A 828 1.36 13.74 -10.54
CA GLY A 828 1.27 12.95 -11.78
C GLY A 828 2.08 11.65 -11.83
N SER A 829 2.71 11.19 -10.74
CA SER A 829 3.51 9.95 -10.71
C SER A 829 2.99 8.83 -9.79
N ILE A 830 1.79 8.98 -9.23
CA ILE A 830 1.03 7.82 -8.74
C ILE A 830 0.23 7.35 -9.96
N PRO A 831 0.26 6.06 -10.40
CA PRO A 831 -0.90 5.57 -11.13
C PRO A 831 -2.06 5.78 -10.17
N ILE A 832 -2.85 6.83 -10.43
CA ILE A 832 -4.09 7.17 -9.76
C ILE A 832 -4.64 5.89 -9.19
N ASN A 833 -4.68 5.86 -7.86
CA ASN A 833 -5.29 4.79 -7.11
C ASN A 833 -6.57 4.42 -7.89
N GLU A 834 -6.58 3.25 -8.52
CA GLU A 834 -7.80 2.71 -9.14
C GLU A 834 -8.83 2.37 -8.04
N SER A 835 -8.55 2.77 -6.79
CA SER A 835 -9.44 2.80 -5.65
C SER A 835 -10.14 4.16 -5.51
N PRO A 836 -11.46 4.25 -5.81
CA PRO A 836 -12.33 5.38 -5.50
C PRO A 836 -12.68 5.47 -4.00
N TRP A 837 -11.96 4.73 -3.14
CA TRP A 837 -12.16 4.69 -1.69
C TRP A 837 -11.52 5.85 -0.92
N SER A 838 -10.59 6.60 -1.53
CA SER A 838 -10.30 7.94 -1.02
C SER A 838 -11.45 8.83 -1.46
N GLY A 839 -12.36 9.13 -0.54
CA GLY A 839 -13.20 10.31 -0.64
C GLY A 839 -12.33 11.56 -0.62
N ASP A 840 -11.60 11.79 -1.71
CA ASP A 840 -11.06 13.10 -2.08
C ASP A 840 -12.31 13.92 -2.45
N HIS A 841 -12.92 14.53 -1.44
CA HIS A 841 -13.50 15.85 -1.65
C HIS A 841 -12.44 16.65 -2.41
N GLY A 842 -12.86 17.27 -3.52
CA GLY A 842 -11.96 17.84 -4.52
C GLY A 842 -10.77 18.54 -3.87
N LYS A 843 -9.58 18.32 -4.45
CA LYS A 843 -8.34 19.00 -4.09
C LYS A 843 -8.45 20.50 -4.32
N ILE A 844 -9.20 21.18 -3.46
CA ILE A 844 -8.84 22.48 -2.95
C ILE A 844 -8.29 22.14 -1.57
N LYS A 845 -7.01 22.39 -1.35
CA LYS A 845 -6.53 22.54 0.01
C LYS A 845 -7.35 23.68 0.59
N ASP A 846 -8.37 23.38 1.39
CA ASP A 846 -8.94 24.33 2.33
C ASP A 846 -7.86 24.58 3.41
N SER A 847 -6.77 25.24 3.01
CA SER A 847 -6.04 26.09 3.94
C SER A 847 -6.95 27.30 4.14
N LEU A 848 -7.85 27.17 5.10
CA LEU A 848 -8.56 28.29 5.66
C LEU A 848 -7.50 29.15 6.38
N ASP A 849 -6.95 30.13 5.68
CA ASP A 849 -6.11 31.17 6.29
C ASP A 849 -7.06 32.12 7.05
N LEU A 850 -7.48 31.68 8.24
CA LEU A 850 -8.16 32.53 9.20
C LEU A 850 -7.10 33.45 9.79
N GLY A 851 -6.92 34.62 9.16
CA GLY A 851 -5.95 35.63 9.56
C GLY A 851 -5.89 35.82 11.09
N GLY A 852 -4.83 35.28 11.68
CA GLY A 852 -4.54 35.26 13.10
C GLY A 852 -3.38 34.29 13.33
N SER A 853 -2.30 34.75 13.95
CA SER A 853 -1.15 33.92 14.30
C SER A 853 -1.61 32.72 15.15
N ASP A 854 -1.25 31.51 14.70
CA ASP A 854 -1.55 30.18 15.28
C ASP A 854 -2.77 29.46 14.66
N SER A 855 -2.63 29.04 13.41
CA SER A 855 -3.61 28.22 12.67
C SER A 855 -3.49 26.73 13.06
N VAL A 856 -4.55 26.14 13.62
CA VAL A 856 -4.68 24.68 13.86
C VAL A 856 -5.20 24.01 12.60
N TYR A 857 -4.46 23.04 12.04
CA TYR A 857 -4.98 22.18 10.97
C TYR A 857 -5.93 21.14 11.58
N ILE A 858 -7.21 21.21 11.19
CA ILE A 858 -8.25 20.24 11.53
C ILE A 858 -8.57 19.50 10.23
N ASP A 859 -8.35 18.20 10.18
CA ASP A 859 -8.78 17.41 9.02
C ASP A 859 -10.31 17.12 9.06
N PRO A 860 -10.91 16.59 7.98
CA PRO A 860 -12.35 16.28 7.92
C PRO A 860 -12.83 15.30 9.00
N ASP A 861 -11.92 14.54 9.61
CA ASP A 861 -12.20 13.61 10.71
C ASP A 861 -12.04 14.27 12.09
N GLY A 862 -11.71 15.57 12.13
CA GLY A 862 -11.51 16.38 13.32
C GLY A 862 -10.16 16.15 14.01
N ASN A 863 -9.13 15.65 13.29
CA ASN A 863 -7.81 15.41 13.87
C ASN A 863 -7.05 16.72 14.05
N VAL A 864 -6.49 16.90 15.25
CA VAL A 864 -5.58 18.00 15.62
C VAL A 864 -4.23 17.38 15.94
N TRP A 865 -3.17 17.85 15.27
CA TRP A 865 -1.82 17.36 15.45
C TRP A 865 -1.01 18.29 16.35
N PRO A 866 -0.01 17.81 17.13
CA PRO A 866 0.88 18.70 17.88
C PRO A 866 1.82 19.49 16.96
N GLN A 867 2.13 20.73 17.34
CA GLN A 867 3.02 21.64 16.61
C GLN A 867 4.47 21.46 17.04
N HIS A 868 5.42 21.50 16.10
CA HIS A 868 6.85 21.57 16.40
C HIS A 868 7.27 23.01 16.75
N PRO A 869 8.42 23.21 17.44
CA PRO A 869 8.95 24.53 17.77
C PRO A 869 9.22 25.46 16.57
N ASP A 870 9.30 24.92 15.35
CA ASP A 870 9.47 25.67 14.11
C ASP A 870 8.15 26.08 13.44
N GLY A 871 7.02 25.87 14.14
CA GLY A 871 5.68 26.17 13.64
C GLY A 871 5.15 25.13 12.65
N SER A 872 5.89 24.05 12.37
CA SER A 872 5.42 22.97 11.50
C SER A 872 4.45 22.05 12.23
N TRP A 873 3.40 21.65 11.51
CA TRP A 873 2.50 20.57 11.90
C TRP A 873 2.89 19.36 11.07
N SER A 874 3.49 18.32 11.66
CA SER A 874 3.84 17.15 10.86
C SER A 874 3.91 15.83 11.64
N ASN A 875 3.61 14.80 10.85
CA ASN A 875 3.83 13.38 11.06
C ASN A 875 5.26 12.94 10.67
N GLU A 876 6.20 13.87 10.51
CA GLU A 876 7.58 13.58 10.13
C GLU A 876 8.53 14.46 10.94
N GLY A 877 9.73 13.92 11.25
CA GLY A 877 10.80 14.68 11.90
C GLY A 877 11.23 15.91 11.10
N PRO A 878 12.14 16.73 11.65
CA PRO A 878 12.49 18.01 11.06
C PRO A 878 13.05 17.81 9.64
N ALA A 879 12.31 18.29 8.65
CA ALA A 879 12.84 18.50 7.32
C ALA A 879 13.87 19.64 7.42
N SER A 880 15.13 19.34 7.07
CA SER A 880 16.19 20.33 6.97
C SER A 880 15.72 21.52 6.14
N SER A 881 15.50 22.66 6.78
CA SER A 881 15.03 23.89 6.15
C SER A 881 16.17 24.55 5.37
N TYR A 882 16.23 24.29 4.07
CA TYR A 882 17.06 25.07 3.14
C TYR A 882 16.31 26.37 2.81
N THR A 883 16.67 27.47 3.47
CA THR A 883 16.24 28.81 3.07
C THR A 883 17.06 29.27 1.87
N GLY A 884 16.55 29.03 0.67
CA GLY A 884 17.05 29.65 -0.55
C GLY A 884 16.79 31.16 -0.52
N SER A 885 17.78 31.94 -0.08
CA SER A 885 17.74 33.40 -0.14
C SER A 885 18.10 33.88 -1.55
N GLY A 886 17.07 34.05 -2.38
CA GLY A 886 17.15 34.89 -3.56
C GLY A 886 17.25 36.36 -3.14
N LYS A 887 18.41 36.98 -3.35
CA LYS A 887 18.60 38.43 -3.22
C LYS A 887 17.70 39.18 -4.22
N PRO A 888 16.99 40.26 -3.81
CA PRO A 888 16.65 41.33 -4.73
C PRO A 888 17.79 42.36 -4.75
N SER A 889 18.34 42.58 -5.94
CA SER A 889 19.23 43.69 -6.26
C SER A 889 18.45 45.02 -6.25
N GLY A 890 18.93 46.05 -5.52
CA GLY A 890 18.30 47.38 -5.59
C GLY A 890 18.89 48.48 -4.71
N ARG A 891 20.08 49.00 -5.09
CA ARG A 891 20.59 50.39 -4.92
C ARG A 891 20.78 51.07 -3.54
N ARG A 892 22.07 51.40 -3.32
CA ARG A 892 22.69 52.69 -2.89
C ARG A 892 22.71 53.11 -1.40
N GLY A 893 23.95 53.34 -0.93
CA GLY A 893 24.34 54.22 0.19
C GLY A 893 25.49 53.62 1.00
N LYS A 894 26.77 53.80 0.60
CA LYS A 894 27.77 54.64 1.32
C LYS A 894 27.64 54.52 2.85
N ASP A 895 28.56 53.93 3.60
CA ASP A 895 29.88 54.46 3.93
C ASP A 895 30.60 53.50 4.92
N ARG A 896 31.95 53.55 4.87
CA ARG A 896 33.01 53.39 5.90
C ARG A 896 32.63 52.74 7.25
N ASP A 897 33.44 51.92 7.93
CA ASP A 897 34.90 51.86 8.06
C ASP A 897 35.24 50.54 8.82
N LYS A 898 36.48 50.04 8.65
CA LYS A 898 37.38 49.32 9.61
C LYS A 898 36.77 48.53 10.79
N SER A 899 37.22 47.35 11.21
CA SER A 899 38.52 46.67 11.13
C SER A 899 38.46 45.34 11.91
N ARG A 900 39.28 44.35 11.52
CA ARG A 900 40.12 43.42 12.34
C ARG A 900 39.59 42.98 13.72
N GLY A 901 39.66 41.73 14.14
CA GLY A 901 40.38 40.55 13.69
C GLY A 901 40.24 39.45 14.75
N CYS A 902 40.94 38.35 14.49
CA CYS A 902 41.17 37.14 15.30
C CYS A 902 41.05 37.31 16.83
N ASP A 903 40.38 36.36 17.50
CA ASP A 903 41.00 35.10 17.95
C ASP A 903 39.99 33.94 17.88
#